data_AF-A0A4V5PDJ7-F1
#
_entry.id   AF-A0A4V5PDJ7-F1
#
_cell.length_a   1.000
_cell.length_b   1.000
_cell.length_c   1.000
_cell.angle_alpha   90.00
_cell.angle_beta   90.00
_cell.angle_gamma   90.00
#
_symmetry.space_group_name_H-M   'P 1'
#
loop_
_entity.id
_entity.type
_entity.pdbx_description
1 polymer ?
#
loop_
_entity_poly.entity_id
_entity_poly.type
_entity_poly.pdbx_seq_one_letter_code
_entity_poly.pdbx_strand_id
1 'polypeptide(L)'
;MKKTRPEKIYHTKLVGILIIVLMFVYNSAAGEFYILNNPTSTFPSDDISGGGSRTYSYANSFWIRAYGWSDEEFSIQITNSSNPGVVALGGQNYNALGATRAKHYPLIFTGLGTTTITFSAIQNSNNAVLGTVTVTFTITASTLNITAQNKNKTYGSADPQFNYNVSGLRSGESATSIVSGSMLRAAGENVGTYAITPAAAFTINSPNYNLGTITNGTFTINKANITGVSLSPQSYVYDGTAKSLSISGNLPAGTSLNYANNTLTNAGTQEVTAYITGTNYNDLILKANLTINKAGITGVSLNPQSYVYDGTAKSLSINGNLPAGTSLSYANNTLTNVGTQEVTASITGSNYNDLTLKTNIAVTKKIVTIIATAVSKVYGNSDPVLAYTSSEALITGNNFSGTIVRAAGENVGSYNITQGTLTAGGNYQINYTGASLTITKAILTVTANNAQMCQGTGLPVFTTSYSGFKYNDNESSLNTQAKVNTTAISSSPVGNYLLVPAETASGNYSFNYVNGTLSINALPVVVITSSRGNSISKGESLQLIATGGASYIWSSTKGATSGPNNAILTIRPEQTATYSVTASNANGCGQSTSITIEVRDDFEMVKANNILTPNNDGYNDVWMVDNIDMYANNEVKIFDKTGRLLYSKKGYDNTWDGTVNGGPLIENTYYYVIDFGTAKPKQKGYITLIRQQ
;
A
#
# COMPACT_ATOMS: atom_id res chain seq x y z
N MET A 1 -39.60 117.39 99.56
CA MET A 1 -40.68 116.37 99.46
C MET A 1 -40.21 115.20 98.61
N LYS A 2 -40.52 113.98 99.04
CA LYS A 2 -40.23 112.71 98.36
C LYS A 2 -40.84 112.66 96.94
N LYS A 3 -40.03 112.27 95.94
CA LYS A 3 -40.43 111.37 94.85
C LYS A 3 -39.19 110.81 94.14
N THR A 4 -38.73 109.64 94.58
CA THR A 4 -37.75 108.80 93.91
C THR A 4 -38.43 108.03 92.78
N ARG A 5 -38.07 108.31 91.52
CA ARG A 5 -38.26 107.39 90.39
C ARG A 5 -36.88 106.86 89.96
N PRO A 6 -36.69 105.54 89.87
CA PRO A 6 -35.43 104.94 89.47
C PRO A 6 -35.29 105.00 87.96
N GLU A 7 -34.29 105.73 87.51
CA GLU A 7 -34.03 105.96 86.11
C GLU A 7 -33.07 104.88 85.57
N LYS A 8 -33.66 103.80 85.00
CA LYS A 8 -32.99 102.70 84.29
C LYS A 8 -31.86 103.23 83.38
N ILE A 9 -30.66 102.69 83.53
CA ILE A 9 -29.52 102.91 82.63
C ILE A 9 -29.47 101.76 81.63
N TYR A 10 -29.62 102.07 80.34
CA TYR A 10 -29.46 101.10 79.24
C TYR A 10 -27.97 100.70 79.09
N HIS A 11 -27.70 99.40 79.03
CA HIS A 11 -26.40 98.82 78.66
C HIS A 11 -26.50 98.27 77.23
N THR A 12 -26.05 99.05 76.24
CA THR A 12 -25.80 98.55 74.89
C THR A 12 -24.39 97.93 74.87
N LYS A 13 -24.30 96.60 74.67
CA LYS A 13 -23.04 95.87 74.45
C LYS A 13 -22.50 96.22 73.06
N LEU A 14 -21.44 97.04 72.99
CA LEU A 14 -20.55 97.09 71.83
C LEU A 14 -19.36 96.15 72.11
N VAL A 15 -19.17 95.16 71.24
CA VAL A 15 -18.09 94.16 71.34
C VAL A 15 -16.75 94.85 71.08
N GLY A 16 -15.75 94.56 71.93
CA GLY A 16 -14.40 95.14 71.82
C GLY A 16 -14.24 96.53 72.43
N ILE A 17 -15.25 97.00 73.18
CA ILE A 17 -15.25 98.32 73.81
C ILE A 17 -15.33 98.19 75.33
N LEU A 18 -14.32 98.70 76.04
CA LEU A 18 -14.29 98.74 77.50
C LEU A 18 -14.83 100.09 78.03
N ILE A 19 -15.78 100.07 78.97
CA ILE A 19 -16.43 101.29 79.54
C ILE A 19 -15.99 101.56 80.98
N ILE A 20 -15.64 102.81 81.30
CA ILE A 20 -15.18 103.31 82.61
C ILE A 20 -16.13 104.43 83.11
N VAL A 21 -16.41 104.56 84.41
CA VAL A 21 -17.41 105.51 84.96
C VAL A 21 -16.82 106.41 86.06
N LEU A 22 -17.16 107.71 86.08
CA LEU A 22 -16.74 108.77 87.03
C LEU A 22 -17.95 109.66 87.43
N MET A 23 -18.02 110.21 88.67
CA MET A 23 -19.14 111.06 89.15
C MET A 23 -18.62 112.37 89.78
N PHE A 24 -19.25 113.53 89.52
CA PHE A 24 -18.80 114.87 89.92
C PHE A 24 -19.91 115.61 90.73
N VAL A 25 -19.60 116.37 91.79
CA VAL A 25 -20.58 117.05 92.69
C VAL A 25 -20.04 118.42 93.18
N TYR A 26 -20.87 119.48 93.20
CA TYR A 26 -20.53 120.83 93.69
C TYR A 26 -21.52 121.32 94.76
N ASN A 27 -21.04 121.97 95.82
CA ASN A 27 -21.87 122.55 96.89
C ASN A 27 -21.65 124.06 97.00
N SER A 28 -22.67 124.85 96.65
CA SER A 28 -22.56 126.31 96.56
C SER A 28 -22.42 127.01 97.92
N ALA A 29 -22.94 126.43 99.00
CA ALA A 29 -22.85 127.01 100.34
C ALA A 29 -21.45 126.88 100.96
N ALA A 30 -20.67 125.89 100.53
CA ALA A 30 -19.31 125.64 100.99
C ALA A 30 -18.23 126.12 99.99
N GLY A 31 -18.60 126.37 98.73
CA GLY A 31 -17.65 126.75 97.68
C GLY A 31 -16.69 125.64 97.24
N GLU A 32 -17.03 124.37 97.48
CA GLU A 32 -16.16 123.21 97.23
C GLU A 32 -16.73 122.22 96.20
N PHE A 33 -15.85 121.59 95.41
CA PHE A 33 -16.16 120.62 94.36
C PHE A 33 -15.54 119.25 94.67
N TYR A 34 -16.32 118.17 94.53
CA TYR A 34 -15.92 116.78 94.80
C TYR A 34 -16.15 115.87 93.59
N ILE A 35 -15.42 114.76 93.56
CA ILE A 35 -15.60 113.71 92.56
C ILE A 35 -15.72 112.38 93.30
N LEU A 36 -16.83 111.68 93.09
CA LEU A 36 -17.06 110.34 93.61
C LEU A 36 -16.64 109.34 92.54
N ASN A 37 -15.66 108.51 92.90
CA ASN A 37 -15.21 107.42 92.03
C ASN A 37 -16.28 106.32 91.86
N ASN A 38 -17.42 106.38 92.56
CA ASN A 38 -18.47 105.37 92.46
C ASN A 38 -19.88 105.84 92.92
N PRO A 39 -20.95 105.83 92.09
CA PRO A 39 -22.30 106.32 92.43
C PRO A 39 -23.13 105.49 93.43
N THR A 40 -22.55 104.58 94.22
CA THR A 40 -23.32 103.55 94.94
C THR A 40 -23.45 103.72 96.46
N SER A 41 -22.99 104.82 97.07
CA SER A 41 -23.11 105.01 98.53
C SER A 41 -23.56 106.41 98.94
N THR A 42 -24.50 106.44 99.89
CA THR A 42 -25.03 107.58 100.67
C THR A 42 -23.91 108.44 101.26
N PHE A 43 -24.08 109.77 101.39
CA PHE A 43 -23.14 110.69 102.07
C PHE A 43 -22.82 110.23 103.51
N PRO A 44 -21.54 110.04 103.86
CA PRO A 44 -20.98 110.64 105.06
C PRO A 44 -19.70 111.43 104.74
N SER A 45 -19.35 112.32 105.64
CA SER A 45 -18.44 113.46 105.49
C SER A 45 -16.94 113.18 105.32
N ASP A 46 -16.49 112.02 104.81
CA ASP A 46 -15.06 111.69 104.72
C ASP A 46 -14.68 110.76 103.53
N ASP A 47 -15.03 111.13 102.29
CA ASP A 47 -14.41 110.49 101.12
C ASP A 47 -14.10 111.51 100.01
N ILE A 48 -13.03 112.27 100.28
CA ILE A 48 -12.41 113.26 99.41
C ILE A 48 -10.98 112.77 99.13
N SER A 49 -10.68 112.15 97.97
CA SER A 49 -9.33 112.11 97.34
C SER A 49 -9.18 111.30 96.02
N GLY A 50 -8.40 111.84 95.06
CA GLY A 50 -7.35 111.13 94.28
C GLY A 50 -7.65 110.36 92.99
N GLY A 51 -6.89 110.60 91.91
CA GLY A 51 -6.90 109.87 90.61
C GLY A 51 -6.07 108.56 90.55
N GLY A 52 -6.28 107.67 89.56
CA GLY A 52 -5.63 106.33 89.45
C GLY A 52 -5.27 105.82 88.02
N SER A 53 -4.54 104.68 87.89
CA SER A 53 -3.95 104.12 86.64
C SER A 53 -4.52 102.74 86.18
N ARG A 54 -4.52 102.41 84.87
CA ARG A 54 -5.07 101.16 84.24
C ARG A 54 -4.23 100.66 83.02
N THR A 55 -4.12 99.34 82.76
CA THR A 55 -3.34 98.76 81.62
C THR A 55 -4.14 97.74 80.79
N TYR A 56 -4.02 97.75 79.44
CA TYR A 56 -4.71 96.87 78.49
C TYR A 56 -3.83 96.47 77.29
N SER A 57 -4.17 95.39 76.57
CA SER A 57 -3.54 95.05 75.29
C SER A 57 -4.19 95.80 74.13
N TYR A 58 -3.45 95.98 73.03
CA TYR A 58 -3.86 96.77 71.87
C TYR A 58 -5.25 96.39 71.36
N ALA A 59 -6.17 97.36 71.41
CA ALA A 59 -7.56 97.24 71.03
C ALA A 59 -8.11 98.62 70.61
N ASN A 60 -9.11 98.63 69.73
CA ASN A 60 -9.46 99.82 68.96
C ASN A 60 -10.27 100.91 69.70
N SER A 61 -10.93 100.66 70.85
CA SER A 61 -11.81 101.68 71.46
C SER A 61 -12.12 101.46 72.96
N PHE A 62 -12.14 102.56 73.73
CA PHE A 62 -12.52 102.61 75.14
C PHE A 62 -13.52 103.76 75.35
N TRP A 63 -14.41 103.70 76.36
CA TRP A 63 -15.40 104.76 76.61
C TRP A 63 -15.42 105.15 78.09
N ILE A 64 -15.55 106.44 78.42
CA ILE A 64 -15.69 106.97 79.78
C ILE A 64 -17.09 107.56 79.98
N ARG A 65 -17.69 107.45 81.17
CA ARG A 65 -19.04 107.98 81.47
C ARG A 65 -18.98 108.90 82.71
N ALA A 66 -19.48 110.15 82.62
CA ALA A 66 -19.42 111.14 83.72
C ALA A 66 -20.83 111.61 84.17
N TYR A 67 -21.04 111.90 85.47
CA TYR A 67 -22.29 112.44 86.07
C TYR A 67 -22.02 113.73 86.88
N GLY A 68 -23.00 114.63 87.06
CA GLY A 68 -22.84 115.91 87.80
C GLY A 68 -24.00 116.25 88.75
N TRP A 69 -23.74 116.85 89.93
CA TRP A 69 -24.77 117.43 90.82
C TRP A 69 -24.35 118.80 91.37
N SER A 70 -25.20 119.83 91.25
CA SER A 70 -24.88 121.21 91.66
C SER A 70 -26.14 122.08 91.81
N ASP A 71 -26.03 123.11 92.66
CA ASP A 71 -27.04 124.15 92.85
C ASP A 71 -26.91 125.29 91.82
N GLU A 72 -25.76 125.39 91.14
CA GLU A 72 -25.44 126.33 90.05
C GLU A 72 -24.94 125.62 88.78
N GLU A 73 -25.02 126.26 87.61
CA GLU A 73 -24.52 125.64 86.38
C GLU A 73 -22.98 125.55 86.33
N PHE A 74 -22.46 124.35 86.12
CA PHE A 74 -21.04 124.08 85.80
C PHE A 74 -20.92 123.10 84.63
N SER A 75 -19.79 123.14 83.93
CA SER A 75 -19.40 122.26 82.83
C SER A 75 -18.14 121.44 83.13
N ILE A 76 -18.01 120.25 82.53
CA ILE A 76 -16.80 119.41 82.64
C ILE A 76 -15.99 119.54 81.36
N GLN A 77 -14.79 120.09 81.49
CA GLN A 77 -13.79 120.15 80.44
C GLN A 77 -12.79 119.00 80.60
N ILE A 78 -12.60 118.20 79.55
CA ILE A 78 -11.58 117.15 79.52
C ILE A 78 -10.39 117.71 78.76
N THR A 79 -9.24 117.77 79.42
CA THR A 79 -7.98 118.22 78.84
C THR A 79 -6.95 117.11 79.00
N ASN A 80 -6.38 116.69 77.88
CA ASN A 80 -5.31 115.70 77.89
C ASN A 80 -3.98 116.42 78.16
N SER A 81 -3.19 115.95 79.13
CA SER A 81 -1.80 116.37 79.24
C SER A 81 -1.00 115.63 78.17
N SER A 82 -0.90 116.26 77.00
CA SER A 82 0.05 115.99 75.90
C SER A 82 0.79 114.64 75.93
N ASN A 83 0.26 113.65 75.22
CA ASN A 83 1.07 112.58 74.59
C ASN A 83 0.50 112.29 73.17
N PRO A 84 1.30 112.23 72.09
CA PRO A 84 0.80 111.98 70.75
C PRO A 84 0.43 110.49 70.63
N GLY A 85 -0.86 110.19 70.62
CA GLY A 85 -1.37 108.81 70.52
C GLY A 85 -2.77 108.61 71.11
N VAL A 86 -3.25 109.61 71.85
CA VAL A 86 -4.63 109.65 72.37
C VAL A 86 -5.34 110.89 71.89
N VAL A 87 -6.32 110.68 71.00
CA VAL A 87 -7.26 111.72 70.60
C VAL A 87 -8.43 111.66 71.58
N ALA A 88 -8.40 112.53 72.59
CA ALA A 88 -9.60 112.85 73.36
C ALA A 88 -10.38 113.93 72.59
N LEU A 89 -11.61 113.63 72.19
CA LEU A 89 -12.50 114.60 71.52
C LEU A 89 -12.92 115.66 72.55
N GLY A 90 -12.41 116.89 72.38
CA GLY A 90 -12.47 117.96 73.38
C GLY A 90 -13.82 118.65 73.56
N GLY A 91 -13.97 119.22 74.77
CA GLY A 91 -14.79 120.40 75.10
C GLY A 91 -16.26 120.39 74.68
N GLN A 92 -17.12 119.72 75.45
CA GLN A 92 -18.56 120.00 75.40
C GLN A 92 -18.98 120.44 76.79
N ASN A 93 -19.27 121.74 76.93
CA ASN A 93 -19.81 122.30 78.15
C ASN A 93 -21.17 121.66 78.40
N TYR A 94 -21.32 121.01 79.55
CA TYR A 94 -22.61 120.57 80.03
C TYR A 94 -23.11 121.63 81.00
N ASN A 95 -24.36 122.07 80.90
CA ASN A 95 -24.95 122.94 81.90
C ASN A 95 -25.80 122.05 82.82
N ALA A 96 -25.38 121.89 84.07
CA ALA A 96 -26.16 121.16 85.07
C ALA A 96 -26.93 122.14 85.96
N LEU A 97 -28.26 122.23 85.81
CA LEU A 97 -29.15 122.93 86.75
C LEU A 97 -30.07 121.86 87.38
N GLY A 98 -29.79 121.45 88.62
CA GLY A 98 -30.49 120.35 89.29
C GLY A 98 -30.10 118.94 88.85
N ALA A 99 -30.72 117.91 89.45
CA ALA A 99 -30.36 116.50 89.28
C ALA A 99 -30.63 115.95 87.85
N THR A 100 -29.60 115.82 86.98
CA THR A 100 -29.77 115.21 85.64
C THR A 100 -28.59 114.33 85.18
N ARG A 101 -28.87 113.34 84.28
CA ARG A 101 -28.10 112.12 83.91
C ARG A 101 -26.79 112.28 83.09
N ALA A 102 -25.95 111.23 83.14
CA ALA A 102 -24.64 111.07 82.49
C ALA A 102 -24.54 111.03 80.95
N LYS A 103 -23.37 111.43 80.44
CA LYS A 103 -22.94 111.32 79.03
C LYS A 103 -21.68 110.44 78.92
N HIS A 104 -21.53 109.71 77.81
CA HIS A 104 -20.32 108.94 77.51
C HIS A 104 -19.38 109.72 76.57
N TYR A 105 -18.09 109.49 76.76
CA TYR A 105 -16.99 110.10 76.06
C TYR A 105 -16.09 108.98 75.50
N PRO A 106 -16.07 108.77 74.17
CA PRO A 106 -15.20 107.77 73.57
C PRO A 106 -13.73 108.22 73.64
N LEU A 107 -12.87 107.25 73.93
CA LEU A 107 -11.42 107.33 73.86
C LEU A 107 -10.92 106.31 72.83
N ILE A 108 -10.18 106.81 71.84
CA ILE A 108 -9.55 105.97 70.83
C ILE A 108 -8.05 105.99 71.07
N PHE A 109 -7.47 104.80 71.27
CA PHE A 109 -6.03 104.61 71.33
C PHE A 109 -5.59 104.07 69.98
N THR A 110 -4.78 104.84 69.26
CA THR A 110 -4.32 104.47 67.91
C THR A 110 -2.96 103.75 67.93
N GLY A 111 -2.29 103.68 69.10
CA GLY A 111 -1.01 103.02 69.27
C GLY A 111 -0.73 102.63 70.72
N LEU A 112 0.42 102.01 70.93
CA LEU A 112 0.91 101.64 72.26
C LEU A 112 1.35 102.87 73.07
N GLY A 113 1.39 102.74 74.39
CA GLY A 113 1.94 103.77 75.28
C GLY A 113 1.06 104.08 76.48
N THR A 114 1.54 105.00 77.31
CA THR A 114 0.85 105.46 78.52
C THR A 114 0.39 106.91 78.36
N THR A 115 -0.87 107.22 78.65
CA THR A 115 -1.41 108.59 78.63
C THR A 115 -2.13 108.89 79.94
N THR A 116 -2.11 110.15 80.38
CA THR A 116 -2.89 110.62 81.51
C THR A 116 -3.89 111.66 81.05
N ILE A 117 -5.15 111.54 81.45
CA ILE A 117 -6.25 112.40 81.03
C ILE A 117 -6.76 113.18 82.24
N THR A 118 -6.84 114.51 82.12
CA THR A 118 -7.35 115.42 83.14
C THR A 118 -8.80 115.80 82.87
N PHE A 119 -9.61 115.87 83.92
CA PHE A 119 -11.00 116.30 83.90
C PHE A 119 -11.14 117.49 84.85
N SER A 120 -11.59 118.63 84.34
CA SER A 120 -11.78 119.87 85.09
C SER A 120 -13.25 120.25 85.11
N ALA A 121 -13.79 120.63 86.28
CA ALA A 121 -15.11 121.23 86.38
C ALA A 121 -14.98 122.77 86.36
N ILE A 122 -15.82 123.46 85.60
CA ILE A 122 -15.75 124.89 85.33
C ILE A 122 -17.13 125.52 85.56
N GLN A 123 -17.22 126.53 86.42
CA GLN A 123 -18.45 127.27 86.69
C GLN A 123 -18.85 128.09 85.47
N ASN A 124 -20.11 127.99 85.02
CA ASN A 124 -20.52 128.58 83.75
C ASN A 124 -20.69 130.12 83.79
N SER A 125 -20.98 130.69 84.96
CA SER A 125 -21.29 132.12 85.12
C SER A 125 -20.07 133.03 84.99
N ASN A 126 -18.90 132.56 85.45
CA ASN A 126 -17.66 133.35 85.51
C ASN A 126 -16.42 132.58 84.98
N ASN A 127 -16.60 131.36 84.45
CA ASN A 127 -15.53 130.46 84.00
C ASN A 127 -14.49 130.11 85.08
N ALA A 128 -14.82 130.22 86.37
CA ALA A 128 -13.93 129.80 87.43
C ALA A 128 -13.81 128.26 87.44
N VAL A 129 -12.59 127.74 87.51
CA VAL A 129 -12.37 126.29 87.65
C VAL A 129 -12.72 125.89 89.08
N LEU A 130 -13.70 125.00 89.21
CA LEU A 130 -14.23 124.51 90.47
C LEU A 130 -13.41 123.33 91.03
N GLY A 131 -12.74 122.54 90.17
CA GLY A 131 -11.83 121.45 90.58
C GLY A 131 -11.30 120.62 89.39
N THR A 132 -10.25 119.79 89.59
CA THR A 132 -9.67 118.93 88.55
C THR A 132 -9.25 117.52 89.05
N VAL A 133 -9.29 116.47 88.20
CA VAL A 133 -8.79 115.09 88.47
C VAL A 133 -8.08 114.46 87.27
N THR A 134 -7.12 113.56 87.47
CA THR A 134 -6.37 112.87 86.39
C THR A 134 -6.47 111.34 86.44
N VAL A 135 -6.47 110.66 85.27
CA VAL A 135 -6.50 109.17 85.14
C VAL A 135 -5.50 108.69 84.09
N THR A 136 -4.72 107.65 84.39
CA THR A 136 -3.65 107.13 83.50
C THR A 136 -4.01 105.78 82.83
N PHE A 137 -3.69 105.61 81.54
CA PHE A 137 -3.96 104.42 80.73
C PHE A 137 -2.70 103.93 80.00
N THR A 138 -2.39 102.62 80.03
CA THR A 138 -1.26 101.99 79.30
C THR A 138 -1.74 100.92 78.31
N ILE A 139 -1.31 100.95 77.04
CA ILE A 139 -1.65 99.95 76.00
C ILE A 139 -0.41 99.15 75.55
N THR A 140 -0.47 97.81 75.51
CA THR A 140 0.63 96.87 75.13
C THR A 140 0.38 96.08 73.84
N ALA A 141 1.42 95.60 73.15
CA ALA A 141 1.31 94.83 71.90
C ALA A 141 0.55 93.48 72.04
N SER A 142 -0.06 93.00 70.94
CA SER A 142 -0.70 91.67 70.81
C SER A 142 0.24 90.65 70.12
N THR A 143 0.04 89.34 70.27
CA THR A 143 0.96 88.30 69.73
C THR A 143 0.50 87.69 68.39
N LEU A 144 1.41 87.50 67.43
CA LEU A 144 1.17 86.82 66.14
C LEU A 144 1.98 85.52 65.99
N ASN A 145 1.35 84.42 65.57
CA ASN A 145 2.00 83.13 65.33
C ASN A 145 2.07 82.80 63.83
N ILE A 146 3.17 82.17 63.40
CA ILE A 146 3.43 81.80 62.00
C ILE A 146 3.54 80.27 61.90
N THR A 147 2.89 79.68 60.90
CA THR A 147 2.96 78.23 60.64
C THR A 147 3.27 77.99 59.16
N ALA A 148 4.37 77.29 58.88
CA ALA A 148 4.68 76.87 57.51
C ALA A 148 3.67 75.83 57.03
N GLN A 149 3.29 75.87 55.75
CA GLN A 149 2.47 74.80 55.18
C GLN A 149 3.36 73.65 54.69
N ASN A 150 2.93 72.41 54.98
CA ASN A 150 3.58 71.22 54.41
C ASN A 150 3.41 71.20 52.89
N LYS A 151 4.47 70.80 52.18
CA LYS A 151 4.50 70.69 50.72
C LYS A 151 5.09 69.36 50.30
N ASN A 152 4.85 68.98 49.05
CA ASN A 152 5.50 67.82 48.46
C ASN A 152 5.79 68.05 46.97
N LYS A 153 6.71 67.25 46.42
CA LYS A 153 6.94 67.12 44.98
C LYS A 153 7.34 65.68 44.63
N THR A 154 7.41 65.37 43.35
CA THR A 154 8.08 64.17 42.83
C THR A 154 9.55 64.46 42.53
N TYR A 155 10.42 63.47 42.71
CA TYR A 155 11.85 63.58 42.40
C TYR A 155 12.09 64.05 40.95
N GLY A 156 13.02 64.99 40.77
CA GLY A 156 13.33 65.61 39.48
C GLY A 156 12.34 66.70 39.01
N SER A 157 11.24 66.92 39.72
CA SER A 157 10.34 68.05 39.46
C SER A 157 10.81 69.33 40.15
N ALA A 158 10.36 70.48 39.65
CA ALA A 158 10.63 71.78 40.25
C ALA A 158 10.02 71.89 41.67
N ASP A 159 10.64 72.70 42.52
CA ASP A 159 10.13 72.95 43.86
C ASP A 159 8.81 73.75 43.81
N PRO A 160 7.81 73.40 44.65
CA PRO A 160 6.61 74.21 44.80
C PRO A 160 6.93 75.51 45.56
N GLN A 161 6.04 76.48 45.46
CA GLN A 161 6.15 77.71 46.27
C GLN A 161 5.92 77.40 47.76
N PHE A 162 6.84 77.84 48.62
CA PHE A 162 6.76 77.66 50.07
C PHE A 162 6.05 78.84 50.73
N ASN A 163 4.91 78.57 51.35
CA ASN A 163 4.03 79.57 51.96
C ASN A 163 3.80 79.29 53.45
N TYR A 164 3.29 80.30 54.16
CA TYR A 164 3.00 80.25 55.58
C TYR A 164 1.65 80.89 55.89
N ASN A 165 1.05 80.51 57.02
CA ASN A 165 -0.17 81.10 57.56
C ASN A 165 0.16 81.93 58.81
N VAL A 166 -0.57 83.03 59.01
CA VAL A 166 -0.43 83.93 60.17
C VAL A 166 -1.70 83.89 60.99
N SER A 167 -1.58 83.76 62.31
CA SER A 167 -2.70 83.76 63.26
C SER A 167 -2.46 84.75 64.40
N GLY A 168 -3.53 85.23 65.04
CA GLY A 168 -3.46 86.22 66.12
C GLY A 168 -3.71 87.69 65.71
N LEU A 169 -3.98 87.94 64.42
CA LEU A 169 -4.35 89.26 63.90
C LEU A 169 -5.64 89.76 64.56
N ARG A 170 -5.71 91.07 64.79
CA ARG A 170 -6.88 91.76 65.36
C ARG A 170 -7.41 92.77 64.33
N SER A 171 -8.65 93.22 64.53
CA SER A 171 -9.26 94.32 63.76
C SER A 171 -9.41 94.11 62.24
N GLY A 172 -9.44 92.87 61.74
CA GLY A 172 -9.69 92.57 60.32
C GLY A 172 -8.53 92.93 59.38
N GLU A 173 -7.33 93.12 59.92
CA GLU A 173 -6.12 93.52 59.18
C GLU A 173 -5.57 92.40 58.29
N SER A 174 -4.86 92.76 57.22
CA SER A 174 -4.17 91.80 56.34
C SER A 174 -2.84 91.35 56.92
N ALA A 175 -2.56 90.04 56.87
CA ALA A 175 -1.27 89.48 57.30
C ALA A 175 -0.08 90.10 56.56
N THR A 176 -0.21 90.39 55.27
CA THR A 176 0.88 90.86 54.40
C THR A 176 1.31 92.30 54.69
N SER A 177 0.45 93.12 55.29
CA SER A 177 0.80 94.49 55.72
C SER A 177 1.44 94.55 57.10
N ILE A 178 1.34 93.47 57.89
CA ILE A 178 1.76 93.43 59.30
C ILE A 178 3.02 92.58 59.50
N VAL A 179 3.19 91.52 58.73
CA VAL A 179 4.36 90.64 58.81
C VAL A 179 4.93 90.34 57.43
N SER A 180 6.24 90.51 57.28
CA SER A 180 6.97 90.14 56.07
C SER A 180 8.04 89.10 56.38
N GLY A 181 8.20 88.16 55.46
CA GLY A 181 9.20 87.10 55.51
C GLY A 181 8.91 86.05 54.45
N SER A 182 9.78 85.04 54.36
CA SER A 182 9.64 83.94 53.41
C SER A 182 10.08 82.63 54.05
N MET A 183 9.65 81.53 53.44
CA MET A 183 10.02 80.19 53.88
C MET A 183 11.03 79.59 52.89
N LEU A 184 12.01 78.88 53.42
CA LEU A 184 12.95 78.06 52.64
C LEU A 184 12.87 76.61 53.10
N ARG A 185 13.32 75.71 52.23
CA ARG A 185 13.49 74.29 52.57
C ARG A 185 14.96 73.99 52.89
N ALA A 186 15.19 72.95 53.69
CA ALA A 186 16.53 72.37 53.83
C ALA A 186 17.05 71.84 52.49
N ALA A 187 18.37 71.96 52.28
CA ALA A 187 19.04 71.50 51.06
C ALA A 187 18.96 69.97 50.90
N GLY A 188 18.92 69.50 49.65
CA GLY A 188 18.90 68.08 49.28
C GLY A 188 17.78 67.75 48.29
N GLU A 189 18.05 66.88 47.33
CA GLU A 189 17.12 66.53 46.25
C GLU A 189 16.66 65.07 46.26
N ASN A 190 17.29 64.21 47.06
CA ASN A 190 16.92 62.80 47.14
C ASN A 190 15.50 62.62 47.74
N VAL A 191 14.86 61.49 47.45
CA VAL A 191 13.59 61.12 48.06
C VAL A 191 13.74 61.08 49.58
N GLY A 192 12.81 61.71 50.28
CA GLY A 192 12.89 61.89 51.71
C GLY A 192 12.05 63.05 52.22
N THR A 193 12.18 63.34 53.51
CA THR A 193 11.47 64.44 54.15
C THR A 193 12.47 65.48 54.64
N TYR A 194 12.20 66.74 54.31
CA TYR A 194 13.03 67.90 54.58
C TYR A 194 12.25 68.91 55.41
N ALA A 195 12.92 69.71 56.23
CA ALA A 195 12.27 70.78 56.99
C ALA A 195 12.00 72.01 56.10
N ILE A 196 10.85 72.65 56.31
CA ILE A 196 10.53 73.99 55.79
C ILE A 196 10.62 74.95 56.97
N THR A 197 11.59 75.86 56.91
CA THR A 197 11.91 76.81 57.98
C THR A 197 11.89 78.24 57.46
N PRO A 198 11.81 79.25 58.33
CA PRO A 198 11.95 80.64 57.92
C PRO A 198 13.30 80.87 57.22
N ALA A 199 13.29 81.67 56.15
CA ALA A 199 14.52 82.03 55.45
C ALA A 199 15.37 83.04 56.23
N ALA A 200 14.70 83.87 57.00
CA ALA A 200 15.29 84.79 57.97
C ALA A 200 14.27 84.98 59.11
N ALA A 201 14.65 85.73 60.14
CA ALA A 201 13.69 86.18 61.15
C ALA A 201 12.54 86.96 60.48
N PHE A 202 11.31 86.65 60.86
CA PHE A 202 10.15 87.39 60.37
C PHE A 202 10.13 88.80 60.95
N THR A 203 9.90 89.79 60.08
CA THR A 203 9.80 91.20 60.50
C THR A 203 8.36 91.54 60.78
N ILE A 204 8.10 92.07 61.97
CA ILE A 204 6.81 92.68 62.30
C ILE A 204 6.88 94.16 61.91
N ASN A 205 6.08 94.54 60.92
CA ASN A 205 6.07 95.90 60.35
C ASN A 205 5.08 96.83 61.08
N SER A 206 4.52 96.39 62.21
CA SER A 206 3.58 97.15 63.03
C SER A 206 3.99 97.12 64.50
N PRO A 207 4.15 98.28 65.16
CA PRO A 207 4.51 98.33 66.58
C PRO A 207 3.44 97.73 67.50
N ASN A 208 2.23 97.45 66.99
CA ASN A 208 1.11 96.93 67.75
C ASN A 208 1.17 95.41 67.98
N TYR A 209 2.14 94.72 67.36
CA TYR A 209 2.28 93.27 67.46
C TYR A 209 3.68 92.83 67.88
N ASN A 210 3.73 91.74 68.65
CA ASN A 210 4.93 90.99 68.96
C ASN A 210 4.89 89.64 68.22
N LEU A 211 6.05 89.18 67.73
CA LEU A 211 6.18 87.86 67.12
C LEU A 211 6.11 86.78 68.20
N GLY A 212 5.21 85.82 68.00
CA GLY A 212 5.06 84.63 68.82
C GLY A 212 5.80 83.42 68.25
N THR A 213 5.20 82.23 68.37
CA THR A 213 5.84 80.99 67.94
C THR A 213 5.83 80.83 66.42
N ILE A 214 6.96 80.37 65.88
CA ILE A 214 7.05 79.91 64.50
C ILE A 214 7.08 78.38 64.49
N THR A 215 6.12 77.77 63.80
CA THR A 215 6.06 76.31 63.60
C THR A 215 6.55 75.96 62.20
N ASN A 216 7.60 75.14 62.13
CA ASN A 216 8.17 74.64 60.87
C ASN A 216 7.23 73.64 60.20
N GLY A 217 7.33 73.54 58.87
CA GLY A 217 6.60 72.55 58.07
C GLY A 217 7.52 71.46 57.55
N THR A 218 6.95 70.50 56.83
CA THR A 218 7.67 69.41 56.17
C THR A 218 7.53 69.50 54.65
N PHE A 219 8.64 69.32 53.95
CA PHE A 219 8.69 69.14 52.50
C PHE A 219 9.05 67.70 52.17
N THR A 220 8.15 66.97 51.52
CA THR A 220 8.38 65.57 51.15
C THR A 220 8.66 65.45 49.65
N ILE A 221 9.79 64.84 49.29
CA ILE A 221 10.09 64.47 47.90
C ILE A 221 9.73 62.99 47.74
N ASN A 222 8.71 62.71 46.92
CA ASN A 222 8.24 61.38 46.59
C ASN A 222 9.05 60.76 45.44
N LYS A 223 9.14 59.43 45.41
CA LYS A 223 9.77 58.69 44.30
C LYS A 223 9.13 59.03 42.95
N ALA A 224 9.96 59.18 41.93
CA ALA A 224 9.50 59.30 40.55
C ALA A 224 9.32 57.91 39.90
N ASN A 225 8.49 57.83 38.86
CA ASN A 225 8.41 56.62 38.03
C ASN A 225 9.51 56.65 36.98
N ILE A 226 10.12 55.48 36.70
CA ILE A 226 11.05 55.31 35.59
C ILE A 226 10.21 55.24 34.30
N THR A 227 10.51 56.08 33.31
CA THR A 227 9.80 56.15 32.03
C THR A 227 10.79 56.18 30.86
N GLY A 228 10.33 55.90 29.64
CA GLY A 228 11.16 55.95 28.43
C GLY A 228 12.09 54.76 28.21
N VAL A 229 11.94 53.70 29.01
CA VAL A 229 12.65 52.42 28.83
C VAL A 229 11.67 51.30 28.51
N SER A 230 12.08 50.37 27.65
CA SER A 230 11.25 49.21 27.28
C SER A 230 12.08 47.96 27.04
N LEU A 231 11.44 46.79 27.13
CA LEU A 231 12.01 45.50 26.82
C LEU A 231 11.08 44.80 25.82
N SER A 232 11.56 44.58 24.61
CA SER A 232 10.77 43.99 23.52
C SER A 232 11.11 42.52 23.34
N PRO A 233 10.12 41.65 23.04
CA PRO A 233 10.40 40.26 22.72
C PRO A 233 11.22 40.16 21.43
N GLN A 234 12.07 39.14 21.33
CA GLN A 234 12.83 38.81 20.12
C GLN A 234 12.76 37.32 19.85
N SER A 235 12.87 36.97 18.57
CA SER A 235 12.88 35.58 18.10
C SER A 235 14.06 35.36 17.16
N TYR A 236 14.76 34.24 17.33
CA TYR A 236 15.86 33.81 16.48
C TYR A 236 15.61 32.38 15.99
N VAL A 237 16.34 31.95 14.97
CA VAL A 237 16.43 30.52 14.59
C VAL A 237 17.68 29.95 15.23
N TYR A 238 17.62 28.71 15.70
CA TYR A 238 18.74 28.03 16.33
C TYR A 238 19.98 28.03 15.42
N ASP A 239 21.07 28.64 15.90
CA ASP A 239 22.37 28.74 15.22
C ASP A 239 23.53 28.26 16.12
N GLY A 240 23.22 27.69 17.29
CA GLY A 240 24.20 27.22 18.27
C GLY A 240 24.82 28.31 19.14
N THR A 241 24.43 29.58 18.97
CA THR A 241 24.96 30.71 19.76
C THR A 241 23.95 31.21 20.79
N ALA A 242 24.43 31.62 21.95
CA ALA A 242 23.58 32.19 23.00
C ALA A 242 23.02 33.55 22.59
N LYS A 243 21.72 33.77 22.84
CA LYS A 243 21.03 35.04 22.61
C LYS A 243 20.56 35.66 23.93
N SER A 244 20.39 36.98 23.91
CA SER A 244 19.96 37.79 25.05
C SER A 244 19.17 39.01 24.56
N LEU A 245 18.30 39.55 25.40
CA LEU A 245 17.59 40.82 25.16
C LEU A 245 18.34 41.98 25.81
N SER A 246 18.22 43.16 25.20
CA SER A 246 18.65 44.44 25.78
C SER A 246 17.44 45.36 25.96
N ILE A 247 17.45 46.19 27.00
CA ILE A 247 16.49 47.28 27.09
C ILE A 247 16.76 48.31 25.99
N SER A 248 15.72 49.01 25.57
CA SER A 248 15.86 50.22 24.75
C SER A 248 15.53 51.46 25.59
N GLY A 249 16.14 52.59 25.25
CA GLY A 249 16.02 53.85 25.98
C GLY A 249 17.19 54.11 26.94
N ASN A 250 17.20 55.31 27.53
CA ASN A 250 18.26 55.73 28.44
C ASN A 250 17.80 55.54 29.89
N LEU A 251 18.63 54.88 30.69
CA LEU A 251 18.39 54.75 32.13
C LEU A 251 18.58 56.11 32.82
N PRO A 252 17.62 56.57 33.65
CA PRO A 252 17.81 57.76 34.48
C PRO A 252 19.03 57.61 35.40
N ALA A 253 19.74 58.71 35.66
CA ALA A 253 20.89 58.72 36.55
C ALA A 253 20.51 58.26 37.97
N GLY A 254 21.35 57.42 38.59
CA GLY A 254 21.08 56.84 39.91
C GLY A 254 20.17 55.59 39.90
N THR A 255 19.84 55.06 38.72
CA THR A 255 19.21 53.75 38.56
C THR A 255 20.24 52.67 38.22
N SER A 256 19.89 51.41 38.48
CA SER A 256 20.68 50.22 38.13
C SER A 256 19.81 49.22 37.38
N LEU A 257 20.43 48.41 36.51
CA LEU A 257 19.75 47.39 35.70
C LEU A 257 20.33 46.03 36.01
N ASN A 258 19.46 45.07 36.33
CA ASN A 258 19.81 43.66 36.44
C ASN A 258 18.84 42.81 35.63
N TYR A 259 19.35 41.74 35.02
CA TYR A 259 18.54 40.79 34.28
C TYR A 259 18.43 39.46 35.01
N ALA A 260 17.27 38.82 34.91
CA ALA A 260 17.09 37.40 35.23
C ALA A 260 16.72 36.63 33.96
N ASN A 261 17.24 35.42 33.81
CA ASN A 261 16.95 34.50 32.71
C ASN A 261 17.21 35.08 31.31
N ASN A 262 18.28 35.87 31.13
CA ASN A 262 18.56 36.57 29.88
C ASN A 262 19.60 35.88 28.99
N THR A 263 19.58 34.56 28.95
CA THR A 263 20.50 33.78 28.11
C THR A 263 19.83 32.48 27.68
N LEU A 264 19.59 32.34 26.38
CA LEU A 264 18.99 31.14 25.77
C LEU A 264 19.78 30.74 24.52
N THR A 265 20.14 29.46 24.41
CA THR A 265 20.87 28.91 23.24
C THR A 265 20.03 27.87 22.49
N ASN A 266 19.39 26.95 23.22
CA ASN A 266 18.59 25.89 22.64
C ASN A 266 17.19 26.37 22.23
N ALA A 267 16.54 25.62 21.34
CA ALA A 267 15.19 25.91 20.90
C ALA A 267 14.20 25.89 22.08
N GLY A 268 13.31 26.88 22.12
CA GLY A 268 12.36 27.10 23.21
C GLY A 268 12.07 28.57 23.42
N THR A 269 11.24 28.87 24.41
CA THR A 269 10.88 30.23 24.82
C THR A 269 11.17 30.43 26.29
N GLN A 270 11.79 31.56 26.63
CA GLN A 270 12.12 31.95 27.99
C GLN A 270 11.64 33.38 28.27
N GLU A 271 10.95 33.58 29.39
CA GLU A 271 10.59 34.93 29.86
C GLU A 271 11.82 35.58 30.52
N VAL A 272 12.32 36.65 29.90
CA VAL A 272 13.38 37.50 30.44
C VAL A 272 12.74 38.58 31.31
N THR A 273 13.30 38.79 32.51
CA THR A 273 12.88 39.89 33.40
C THR A 273 14.03 40.88 33.59
N ALA A 274 13.77 42.16 33.33
CA ALA A 274 14.68 43.26 33.63
C ALA A 274 14.19 44.02 34.87
N TYR A 275 15.02 44.06 35.90
CA TYR A 275 14.78 44.79 37.15
C TYR A 275 15.54 46.11 37.10
N ILE A 276 14.81 47.22 37.14
CA ILE A 276 15.38 48.56 37.15
C ILE A 276 15.04 49.21 38.47
N THR A 277 16.04 49.48 39.29
CA THR A 277 15.87 49.97 40.66
C THR A 277 16.68 51.24 40.89
N GLY A 278 16.22 52.08 41.81
CA GLY A 278 16.92 53.30 42.20
C GLY A 278 16.35 53.87 43.50
N THR A 279 17.21 54.45 44.33
CA THR A 279 16.80 54.98 45.65
C THR A 279 15.74 56.08 45.54
N ASN A 280 15.78 56.88 44.47
CA ASN A 280 14.84 57.97 44.21
C ASN A 280 13.67 57.61 43.28
N TYR A 281 13.59 56.36 42.83
CA TYR A 281 12.60 55.90 41.85
C TYR A 281 11.78 54.73 42.38
N ASN A 282 10.56 54.58 41.87
CA ASN A 282 9.80 53.34 42.02
C ASN A 282 10.42 52.28 41.10
N ASP A 283 10.58 51.06 41.61
CA ASP A 283 11.18 49.97 40.84
C ASP A 283 10.32 49.66 39.61
N LEU A 284 10.97 49.48 38.47
CA LEU A 284 10.33 49.11 37.22
C LEU A 284 10.78 47.70 36.85
N ILE A 285 9.80 46.81 36.67
CA ILE A 285 10.02 45.43 36.24
C ILE A 285 9.45 45.28 34.84
N LEU A 286 10.31 44.97 33.87
CA LEU A 286 9.93 44.72 32.48
C LEU A 286 10.09 43.24 32.16
N LYS A 287 9.15 42.68 31.41
CA LYS A 287 9.14 41.26 31.02
C LYS A 287 8.95 41.13 29.51
N ALA A 288 9.71 40.25 28.89
CA ALA A 288 9.57 39.93 27.47
C ALA A 288 10.07 38.51 27.17
N ASN A 289 9.52 37.89 26.12
CA ASN A 289 9.93 36.56 25.70
C ASN A 289 11.13 36.61 24.76
N LEU A 290 12.15 35.81 25.06
CA LEU A 290 13.22 35.42 24.14
C LEU A 290 12.90 34.03 23.59
N THR A 291 12.72 33.92 22.27
CA THR A 291 12.38 32.66 21.60
C THR A 291 13.48 32.22 20.65
N ILE A 292 13.91 30.97 20.75
CA ILE A 292 14.74 30.30 19.75
C ILE A 292 13.88 29.26 19.04
N ASN A 293 13.59 29.49 17.76
CA ASN A 293 12.87 28.54 16.91
C ASN A 293 13.82 27.43 16.47
N LYS A 294 13.27 26.22 16.31
CA LYS A 294 14.00 25.08 15.74
C LYS A 294 14.52 25.40 14.34
N ALA A 295 15.76 25.01 14.05
CA ALA A 295 16.33 25.13 12.71
C ALA A 295 15.85 23.99 11.78
N GLY A 296 15.84 24.23 10.48
CA GLY A 296 15.65 23.16 9.49
C GLY A 296 16.93 22.32 9.34
N ILE A 297 16.76 21.01 9.14
CA ILE A 297 17.88 20.14 8.76
C ILE A 297 18.08 20.25 7.24
N THR A 298 19.27 20.65 6.81
CA THR A 298 19.61 20.86 5.38
C THR A 298 20.90 20.13 5.02
N GLY A 299 21.16 19.95 3.72
CA GLY A 299 22.41 19.32 3.24
C GLY A 299 22.46 17.79 3.34
N VAL A 300 21.33 17.14 3.64
CA VAL A 300 21.21 15.68 3.67
C VAL A 300 20.19 15.20 2.64
N SER A 301 20.46 14.05 2.01
CA SER A 301 19.54 13.42 1.06
C SER A 301 19.54 11.90 1.18
N LEU A 302 18.49 11.24 0.67
CA LEU A 302 18.37 9.79 0.58
C LEU A 302 18.06 9.44 -0.88
N ASN A 303 19.02 8.85 -1.58
CA ASN A 303 18.93 8.61 -3.02
C ASN A 303 18.51 7.17 -3.30
N PRO A 304 17.68 6.92 -4.33
CA PRO A 304 17.30 5.56 -4.71
C PRO A 304 18.52 4.80 -5.24
N GLN A 305 18.54 3.49 -5.02
CA GLN A 305 19.55 2.58 -5.60
C GLN A 305 18.89 1.29 -6.08
N SER A 306 19.49 0.70 -7.11
CA SER A 306 19.05 -0.58 -7.68
C SER A 306 20.25 -1.53 -7.77
N TYR A 307 20.04 -2.76 -7.34
CA TYR A 307 21.05 -3.83 -7.33
C TYR A 307 20.56 -5.02 -8.15
N VAL A 308 21.47 -5.82 -8.69
CA VAL A 308 21.14 -7.15 -9.21
C VAL A 308 21.22 -8.15 -8.06
N TYR A 309 20.28 -9.09 -8.00
CA TYR A 309 20.26 -10.12 -6.95
C TYR A 309 21.59 -10.88 -6.85
N ASP A 310 22.21 -10.81 -5.68
CA ASP A 310 23.48 -11.48 -5.36
C ASP A 310 23.43 -12.26 -4.03
N GLY A 311 22.24 -12.41 -3.44
CA GLY A 311 22.02 -13.14 -2.21
C GLY A 311 22.42 -12.40 -0.94
N THR A 312 22.90 -11.15 -1.03
CA THR A 312 23.28 -10.33 0.13
C THR A 312 22.26 -9.24 0.43
N ALA A 313 22.10 -8.91 1.70
CA ALA A 313 21.20 -7.84 2.13
C ALA A 313 21.71 -6.47 1.67
N LYS A 314 20.82 -5.66 1.09
CA LYS A 314 21.09 -4.30 0.61
C LYS A 314 20.39 -3.27 1.50
N SER A 315 21.05 -2.13 1.68
CA SER A 315 20.57 -1.00 2.48
C SER A 315 21.04 0.31 1.87
N LEU A 316 20.29 1.38 2.08
CA LEU A 316 20.67 2.75 1.72
C LEU A 316 21.33 3.46 2.90
N SER A 317 22.17 4.44 2.58
CA SER A 317 22.70 5.41 3.52
C SER A 317 22.28 6.81 3.08
N ILE A 318 22.07 7.72 4.04
CA ILE A 318 21.98 9.15 3.74
C ILE A 318 23.29 9.65 3.13
N ASN A 319 23.19 10.65 2.28
CA ASN A 319 24.32 11.44 1.81
C ASN A 319 24.36 12.76 2.56
N GLY A 320 25.56 13.26 2.88
CA GLY A 320 25.78 14.50 3.64
C GLY A 320 26.07 14.30 5.13
N ASN A 321 26.38 15.38 5.83
CA ASN A 321 26.72 15.38 7.25
C ASN A 321 25.51 15.78 8.09
N LEU A 322 25.22 14.98 9.13
CA LEU A 322 24.19 15.32 10.10
C LEU A 322 24.65 16.46 11.02
N PRO A 323 23.80 17.48 11.27
CA PRO A 323 24.10 18.50 12.28
C PRO A 323 24.29 17.89 13.67
N ALA A 324 25.18 18.48 14.47
CA ALA A 324 25.43 18.02 15.84
C ALA A 324 24.15 18.07 16.69
N GLY A 325 23.91 17.03 17.50
CA GLY A 325 22.70 16.90 18.32
C GLY A 325 21.47 16.36 17.58
N THR A 326 21.64 15.90 16.34
CA THR A 326 20.61 15.12 15.63
C THR A 326 20.87 13.62 15.73
N SER A 327 19.82 12.82 15.57
CA SER A 327 19.88 11.36 15.51
C SER A 327 19.22 10.85 14.24
N LEU A 328 19.70 9.73 13.69
CA LEU A 328 19.20 9.10 12.47
C LEU A 328 18.69 7.70 12.76
N SER A 329 17.51 7.40 12.24
CA SER A 329 16.94 6.05 12.24
C SER A 329 16.40 5.71 10.85
N TYR A 330 16.35 4.42 10.55
CA TYR A 330 15.77 3.91 9.32
C TYR A 330 14.63 2.94 9.61
N ALA A 331 13.61 2.98 8.76
CA ALA A 331 12.58 1.94 8.66
C ALA A 331 12.67 1.27 7.28
N ASN A 332 12.47 -0.04 7.24
CA ASN A 332 12.47 -0.86 6.02
C ASN A 332 13.74 -0.73 5.16
N ASN A 333 14.91 -0.65 5.78
CA ASN A 333 16.19 -0.43 5.09
C ASN A 333 17.01 -1.72 4.90
N THR A 334 16.34 -2.82 4.57
CA THR A 334 17.01 -4.11 4.36
C THR A 334 16.23 -4.94 3.34
N LEU A 335 16.80 -5.11 2.15
CA LEU A 335 16.20 -5.88 1.06
C LEU A 335 17.23 -6.87 0.50
N THR A 336 16.89 -8.17 0.48
CA THR A 336 17.77 -9.23 -0.05
C THR A 336 17.22 -9.86 -1.33
N ASN A 337 15.93 -10.21 -1.33
CA ASN A 337 15.27 -10.82 -2.48
C ASN A 337 14.81 -9.76 -3.49
N VAL A 338 14.54 -10.22 -4.71
CA VAL A 338 14.01 -9.38 -5.78
C VAL A 338 12.72 -8.69 -5.37
N GLY A 339 12.65 -7.40 -5.66
CA GLY A 339 11.52 -6.55 -5.31
C GLY A 339 11.93 -5.09 -5.19
N THR A 340 10.97 -4.26 -4.83
CA THR A 340 11.18 -2.84 -4.54
C THR A 340 10.60 -2.54 -3.17
N GLN A 341 11.30 -1.75 -2.37
CA GLN A 341 10.90 -1.39 -1.01
C GLN A 341 11.12 0.11 -0.78
N GLU A 342 10.13 0.79 -0.19
CA GLU A 342 10.28 2.17 0.28
C GLU A 342 11.08 2.17 1.60
N VAL A 343 12.23 2.85 1.58
CA VAL A 343 13.07 3.13 2.74
C VAL A 343 12.68 4.50 3.28
N THR A 344 12.46 4.58 4.59
CA THR A 344 12.26 5.85 5.30
C THR A 344 13.43 6.13 6.23
N ALA A 345 14.09 7.28 6.08
CA ALA A 345 15.07 7.80 7.02
C ALA A 345 14.46 8.95 7.83
N SER A 346 14.47 8.82 9.16
CA SER A 346 13.94 9.83 10.08
C SER A 346 15.07 10.43 10.90
N ILE A 347 15.22 11.75 10.78
CA ILE A 347 16.25 12.54 11.44
C ILE A 347 15.58 13.47 12.43
N THR A 348 15.94 13.37 13.70
CA THR A 348 15.31 14.13 14.80
C THR A 348 16.34 14.85 15.66
N GLY A 349 15.92 15.94 16.31
CA GLY A 349 16.77 16.68 17.25
C GLY A 349 15.99 17.70 18.05
N SER A 350 16.38 17.95 19.30
CA SER A 350 15.69 18.89 20.20
C SER A 350 15.68 20.33 19.65
N ASN A 351 16.73 20.73 18.94
CA ASN A 351 16.91 22.06 18.37
C ASN A 351 16.55 22.16 16.88
N TYR A 352 16.09 21.06 16.27
CA TYR A 352 15.80 20.98 14.84
C TYR A 352 14.36 20.53 14.58
N ASN A 353 13.81 20.95 13.45
CA ASN A 353 12.57 20.38 12.92
C ASN A 353 12.89 18.99 12.37
N ASP A 354 12.06 18.00 12.69
CA ASP A 354 12.28 16.62 12.25
C ASP A 354 12.23 16.55 10.72
N LEU A 355 13.17 15.82 10.14
CA LEU A 355 13.26 15.61 8.70
C LEU A 355 13.02 14.13 8.39
N THR A 356 12.04 13.86 7.53
CA THR A 356 11.77 12.52 7.01
C THR A 356 12.07 12.48 5.53
N LEU A 357 12.96 11.56 5.13
CA LEU A 357 13.33 11.32 3.74
C LEU A 357 12.83 9.94 3.32
N LYS A 358 12.23 9.85 2.14
CA LYS A 358 11.69 8.60 1.59
C LYS A 358 12.20 8.37 0.19
N THR A 359 12.61 7.14 -0.09
CA THR A 359 12.99 6.71 -1.44
C THR A 359 12.90 5.20 -1.57
N ASN A 360 13.08 4.65 -2.77
CA ASN A 360 13.03 3.22 -3.00
C ASN A 360 14.42 2.59 -3.12
N ILE A 361 14.59 1.42 -2.52
CA ILE A 361 15.64 0.46 -2.86
C ILE A 361 15.03 -0.65 -3.72
N ALA A 362 15.73 -1.06 -4.77
CA ALA A 362 15.29 -2.13 -5.66
C ALA A 362 16.35 -3.22 -5.82
N VAL A 363 15.90 -4.48 -5.90
CA VAL A 363 16.70 -5.63 -6.28
C VAL A 363 16.05 -6.25 -7.52
N THR A 364 16.79 -6.26 -8.63
CA THR A 364 16.36 -6.81 -9.91
C THR A 364 16.81 -8.26 -10.07
N LYS A 365 16.10 -9.03 -10.90
CA LYS A 365 16.39 -10.45 -11.11
C LYS A 365 17.79 -10.65 -11.68
N LYS A 366 18.51 -11.64 -11.16
CA LYS A 366 19.74 -12.11 -11.78
C LYS A 366 19.39 -13.00 -12.98
N ILE A 367 19.99 -12.72 -14.13
CA ILE A 367 19.77 -13.52 -15.35
C ILE A 367 20.65 -14.76 -15.28
N VAL A 368 20.06 -15.93 -15.54
CA VAL A 368 20.79 -17.19 -15.73
C VAL A 368 20.39 -17.80 -17.07
N THR A 369 21.39 -18.19 -17.88
CA THR A 369 21.13 -18.77 -19.21
C THR A 369 21.03 -20.28 -19.09
N ILE A 370 19.95 -20.84 -19.64
CA ILE A 370 19.75 -22.30 -19.75
C ILE A 370 19.79 -22.68 -21.22
N ILE A 371 20.57 -23.71 -21.54
CA ILE A 371 20.68 -24.24 -22.91
C ILE A 371 20.27 -25.70 -22.87
N ALA A 372 19.19 -26.06 -23.57
CA ALA A 372 18.78 -27.46 -23.70
C ALA A 372 19.75 -28.23 -24.61
N THR A 373 19.91 -29.52 -24.34
CA THR A 373 20.75 -30.40 -25.16
C THR A 373 19.90 -31.08 -26.23
N ALA A 374 20.34 -31.02 -27.49
CA ALA A 374 19.71 -31.75 -28.57
C ALA A 374 19.90 -33.26 -28.37
N VAL A 375 18.84 -34.03 -28.63
CA VAL A 375 18.82 -35.47 -28.45
C VAL A 375 18.15 -36.13 -29.65
N SER A 376 18.35 -37.43 -29.83
CA SER A 376 17.71 -38.17 -30.92
C SER A 376 17.20 -39.52 -30.46
N LYS A 377 16.21 -40.05 -31.19
CA LYS A 377 15.73 -41.41 -31.05
C LYS A 377 15.36 -41.99 -32.41
N VAL A 378 15.30 -43.31 -32.50
CA VAL A 378 14.74 -44.00 -33.67
C VAL A 378 13.22 -44.12 -33.49
N TYR A 379 12.47 -44.02 -34.59
CA TYR A 379 11.02 -44.26 -34.59
C TYR A 379 10.67 -45.59 -33.91
N GLY A 380 9.69 -45.57 -33.00
CA GLY A 380 9.34 -46.73 -32.18
C GLY A 380 10.05 -46.84 -30.83
N ASN A 381 11.15 -46.10 -30.60
CA ASN A 381 11.85 -46.13 -29.33
C ASN A 381 11.25 -45.12 -28.32
N SER A 382 11.43 -45.41 -27.03
CA SER A 382 11.10 -44.48 -25.94
C SER A 382 11.92 -43.20 -26.03
N ASP A 383 11.38 -42.12 -25.48
CA ASP A 383 12.10 -40.84 -25.42
C ASP A 383 13.37 -40.94 -24.56
N PRO A 384 14.48 -40.33 -24.99
CA PRO A 384 15.65 -40.16 -24.13
C PRO A 384 15.35 -39.15 -23.02
N VAL A 385 16.11 -39.22 -21.93
CA VAL A 385 16.04 -38.22 -20.86
C VAL A 385 16.47 -36.86 -21.40
N LEU A 386 15.63 -35.84 -21.23
CA LEU A 386 15.94 -34.48 -21.64
C LEU A 386 16.93 -33.85 -20.64
N ALA A 387 17.97 -33.19 -21.15
CA ALA A 387 19.00 -32.54 -20.36
C ALA A 387 19.18 -31.08 -20.78
N TYR A 388 19.75 -30.28 -19.86
CA TYR A 388 20.12 -28.90 -20.11
C TYR A 388 21.36 -28.54 -19.29
N THR A 389 22.05 -27.48 -19.71
CA THR A 389 23.16 -26.86 -18.96
C THR A 389 22.78 -25.45 -18.52
N SER A 390 23.26 -25.01 -17.36
CA SER A 390 23.16 -23.62 -16.91
C SER A 390 24.50 -22.90 -17.06
N SER A 391 24.46 -21.59 -17.35
CA SER A 391 25.68 -20.76 -17.47
C SER A 391 26.45 -20.62 -16.17
N GLU A 392 25.76 -20.76 -15.04
CA GLU A 392 26.33 -20.70 -13.69
C GLU A 392 25.45 -21.50 -12.71
N ALA A 393 25.99 -21.78 -11.52
CA ALA A 393 25.20 -22.30 -10.41
C ALA A 393 24.37 -21.18 -9.78
N LEU A 394 23.17 -21.53 -9.28
CA LEU A 394 22.40 -20.59 -8.46
C LEU A 394 23.11 -20.36 -7.13
N ILE A 395 22.87 -19.19 -6.52
CA ILE A 395 23.43 -18.84 -5.21
C ILE A 395 22.87 -19.82 -4.16
N THR A 396 23.70 -20.22 -3.21
CA THR A 396 23.38 -21.19 -2.15
C THR A 396 22.00 -20.93 -1.54
N GLY A 397 21.21 -22.00 -1.40
CA GLY A 397 19.82 -21.95 -0.93
C GLY A 397 18.76 -21.79 -2.04
N ASN A 398 19.18 -21.60 -3.29
CA ASN A 398 18.30 -21.59 -4.46
C ASN A 398 18.54 -22.83 -5.33
N ASN A 399 17.47 -23.38 -5.89
CA ASN A 399 17.52 -24.59 -6.71
C ASN A 399 16.67 -24.39 -7.97
N PHE A 400 17.12 -24.98 -9.08
CA PHE A 400 16.24 -25.17 -10.23
C PHE A 400 15.15 -26.18 -9.87
N SER A 401 13.95 -25.96 -10.38
CA SER A 401 12.81 -26.87 -10.20
C SER A 401 11.91 -26.88 -11.44
N GLY A 402 11.02 -27.86 -11.55
CA GLY A 402 10.24 -28.10 -12.77
C GLY A 402 11.03 -28.89 -13.82
N THR A 403 10.50 -28.93 -15.04
CA THR A 403 11.05 -29.76 -16.13
C THR A 403 10.96 -29.04 -17.46
N ILE A 404 11.97 -29.25 -18.32
CA ILE A 404 11.87 -28.95 -19.75
C ILE A 404 11.00 -30.00 -20.44
N VAL A 405 10.35 -29.63 -21.52
CA VAL A 405 9.42 -30.49 -22.25
C VAL A 405 9.68 -30.41 -23.75
N ARG A 406 9.35 -31.47 -24.49
CA ARG A 406 9.45 -31.49 -25.95
C ARG A 406 8.07 -31.45 -26.59
N ALA A 407 7.98 -30.92 -27.81
CA ALA A 407 6.74 -30.86 -28.57
C ALA A 407 6.16 -32.25 -28.84
N ALA A 408 4.83 -32.39 -28.77
CA ALA A 408 4.16 -33.68 -28.99
C ALA A 408 4.32 -34.21 -30.42
N GLY A 409 4.30 -35.53 -30.57
CA GLY A 409 4.38 -36.24 -31.84
C GLY A 409 5.45 -37.34 -31.85
N GLU A 410 5.25 -38.33 -32.71
CA GLU A 410 6.07 -39.55 -32.75
C GLU A 410 6.60 -39.89 -34.15
N ASN A 411 6.13 -39.20 -35.20
CA ASN A 411 6.60 -39.42 -36.56
C ASN A 411 8.04 -38.92 -36.73
N VAL A 412 8.71 -39.39 -37.77
CA VAL A 412 10.05 -38.90 -38.12
C VAL A 412 10.00 -37.39 -38.36
N GLY A 413 10.90 -36.67 -37.70
CA GLY A 413 10.88 -35.21 -37.68
C GLY A 413 11.71 -34.61 -36.55
N SER A 414 11.64 -33.29 -36.41
CA SER A 414 12.30 -32.52 -35.36
C SER A 414 11.26 -31.90 -34.44
N TYR A 415 11.40 -32.13 -33.14
CA TYR A 415 10.47 -31.68 -32.11
C TYR A 415 11.19 -30.76 -31.13
N ASN A 416 10.77 -29.51 -31.08
CA ASN A 416 11.41 -28.50 -30.24
C ASN A 416 11.31 -28.86 -28.75
N ILE A 417 12.41 -28.65 -28.01
CA ILE A 417 12.52 -28.76 -26.56
C ILE A 417 12.39 -27.35 -25.98
N THR A 418 11.28 -27.10 -25.29
CA THR A 418 10.93 -25.81 -24.68
C THR A 418 11.15 -25.83 -23.17
N GLN A 419 11.21 -24.65 -22.57
CA GLN A 419 11.48 -24.47 -21.14
C GLN A 419 10.51 -25.25 -20.24
N GLY A 420 9.27 -25.48 -20.69
CA GLY A 420 8.25 -26.14 -19.88
C GLY A 420 8.01 -25.38 -18.56
N THR A 421 8.09 -26.11 -17.45
CA THR A 421 7.90 -25.57 -16.09
C THR A 421 9.22 -25.22 -15.39
N LEU A 422 10.36 -25.34 -16.08
CA LEU A 422 11.67 -25.08 -15.50
C LEU A 422 11.74 -23.63 -14.98
N THR A 423 12.05 -23.48 -13.69
CA THR A 423 12.20 -22.18 -13.02
C THR A 423 13.39 -22.19 -12.08
N ALA A 424 13.99 -21.00 -11.87
CA ALA A 424 15.06 -20.74 -10.91
C ALA A 424 14.55 -19.96 -9.67
N GLY A 425 13.23 -19.88 -9.50
CA GLY A 425 12.58 -19.14 -8.41
C GLY A 425 12.38 -17.64 -8.71
N GLY A 426 11.86 -16.90 -7.73
CA GLY A 426 11.47 -15.49 -7.90
C GLY A 426 12.65 -14.52 -8.09
N ASN A 427 13.84 -14.92 -7.65
CA ASN A 427 15.04 -14.07 -7.66
C ASN A 427 15.80 -14.07 -8.99
N TYR A 428 15.43 -14.98 -9.91
CA TYR A 428 16.15 -15.21 -11.15
C TYR A 428 15.24 -15.04 -12.36
N GLN A 429 15.83 -14.63 -13.47
CA GLN A 429 15.22 -14.68 -14.78
C GLN A 429 15.96 -15.71 -15.62
N ILE A 430 15.25 -16.72 -16.10
CA ILE A 430 15.81 -17.70 -17.03
C ILE A 430 15.81 -17.09 -18.43
N ASN A 431 16.98 -17.03 -19.05
CA ASN A 431 17.12 -16.82 -20.48
C ASN A 431 17.29 -18.20 -21.15
N TYR A 432 16.21 -18.74 -21.71
CA TYR A 432 16.18 -20.11 -22.21
C TYR A 432 16.50 -20.17 -23.71
N THR A 433 17.48 -21.00 -24.07
CA THR A 433 17.80 -21.37 -25.45
C THR A 433 17.40 -22.83 -25.68
N GLY A 434 16.43 -23.04 -26.58
CA GLY A 434 15.90 -24.37 -26.88
C GLY A 434 16.83 -25.23 -27.73
N ALA A 435 16.49 -26.50 -27.82
CA ALA A 435 17.08 -27.50 -28.72
C ALA A 435 15.97 -28.36 -29.32
N SER A 436 16.28 -29.49 -29.95
CA SER A 436 15.28 -30.39 -30.54
C SER A 436 15.56 -31.85 -30.21
N LEU A 437 14.48 -32.63 -30.08
CA LEU A 437 14.49 -34.09 -30.23
C LEU A 437 14.32 -34.42 -31.71
N THR A 438 15.29 -35.10 -32.32
CA THR A 438 15.18 -35.62 -33.68
C THR A 438 14.77 -37.09 -33.68
N ILE A 439 13.63 -37.40 -34.31
CA ILE A 439 13.19 -38.79 -34.52
C ILE A 439 13.66 -39.23 -35.91
N THR A 440 14.53 -40.24 -35.97
CA THR A 440 15.04 -40.81 -37.22
C THR A 440 14.25 -42.05 -37.64
N LYS A 441 14.27 -42.36 -38.94
CA LYS A 441 13.57 -43.53 -39.50
C LYS A 441 14.02 -44.84 -38.85
N ALA A 442 13.06 -45.74 -38.60
CA ALA A 442 13.33 -47.13 -38.25
C ALA A 442 13.61 -47.95 -39.52
N ILE A 443 14.39 -49.03 -39.41
CA ILE A 443 14.63 -49.93 -40.54
C ILE A 443 13.50 -50.96 -40.61
N LEU A 444 12.85 -51.08 -41.76
CA LEU A 444 11.92 -52.16 -42.10
C LEU A 444 12.55 -53.06 -43.16
N THR A 445 12.54 -54.38 -42.92
CA THR A 445 13.03 -55.36 -43.91
C THR A 445 11.88 -55.82 -44.78
N VAL A 446 12.06 -55.73 -46.09
CA VAL A 446 11.09 -56.15 -47.11
C VAL A 446 11.67 -57.34 -47.88
N THR A 447 11.00 -58.48 -47.83
CA THR A 447 11.44 -59.71 -48.49
C THR A 447 10.47 -60.08 -49.60
N ALA A 448 10.97 -60.33 -50.81
CA ALA A 448 10.15 -60.94 -51.86
C ALA A 448 10.05 -62.45 -51.57
N ASN A 449 8.82 -62.97 -51.48
CA ASN A 449 8.61 -64.40 -51.21
C ASN A 449 8.94 -65.21 -52.47
N ASN A 450 9.52 -66.40 -52.28
CA ASN A 450 9.81 -67.30 -53.39
C ASN A 450 8.53 -67.75 -54.10
N ALA A 451 8.60 -67.90 -55.41
CA ALA A 451 7.49 -68.35 -56.24
C ALA A 451 7.95 -69.42 -57.23
N GLN A 452 7.00 -70.17 -57.79
CA GLN A 452 7.26 -71.16 -58.82
C GLN A 452 6.18 -71.14 -59.88
N MET A 453 6.56 -71.53 -61.10
CA MET A 453 5.64 -71.68 -62.23
C MET A 453 6.11 -72.78 -63.17
N CYS A 454 5.24 -73.20 -64.07
CA CYS A 454 5.58 -74.13 -65.14
C CYS A 454 5.93 -73.37 -66.41
N GLN A 455 6.85 -73.91 -67.20
CA GLN A 455 7.23 -73.30 -68.47
C GLN A 455 6.00 -73.08 -69.36
N GLY A 456 5.88 -71.88 -69.93
CA GLY A 456 4.78 -71.51 -70.82
C GLY A 456 3.47 -71.13 -70.10
N THR A 457 3.42 -71.17 -68.77
CA THR A 457 2.30 -70.58 -68.02
C THR A 457 2.49 -69.07 -67.84
N GLY A 458 1.44 -68.35 -67.46
CA GLY A 458 1.56 -66.94 -67.06
C GLY A 458 2.41 -66.80 -65.78
N LEU A 459 3.01 -65.61 -65.59
CA LEU A 459 3.70 -65.29 -64.33
C LEU A 459 2.68 -65.33 -63.16
N PRO A 460 3.03 -65.92 -62.01
CA PRO A 460 2.18 -65.86 -60.83
C PRO A 460 2.17 -64.45 -60.22
N VAL A 461 1.23 -64.19 -59.32
CA VAL A 461 1.26 -62.98 -58.49
C VAL A 461 2.40 -63.13 -57.48
N PHE A 462 3.35 -62.21 -57.49
CA PHE A 462 4.43 -62.17 -56.50
C PHE A 462 3.96 -61.51 -55.21
N THR A 463 4.40 -62.04 -54.07
CA THR A 463 4.05 -61.53 -52.74
C THR A 463 5.29 -61.10 -51.99
N THR A 464 5.11 -60.26 -50.97
CA THR A 464 6.16 -59.79 -50.08
C THR A 464 5.85 -60.14 -48.63
N SER A 465 6.88 -60.15 -47.80
CA SER A 465 6.76 -60.23 -46.35
C SER A 465 7.61 -59.12 -45.69
N TYR A 466 7.11 -58.59 -44.59
CA TYR A 466 7.70 -57.46 -43.88
C TYR A 466 8.09 -57.83 -42.45
N SER A 467 9.24 -57.35 -41.99
CA SER A 467 9.69 -57.53 -40.61
C SER A 467 10.36 -56.27 -40.06
N GLY A 468 10.04 -55.91 -38.82
CA GLY A 468 10.59 -54.73 -38.14
C GLY A 468 9.63 -53.55 -37.99
N PHE A 469 8.33 -53.72 -38.26
CA PHE A 469 7.33 -52.72 -37.91
C PHE A 469 7.40 -52.37 -36.42
N LYS A 470 7.21 -51.09 -36.12
CA LYS A 470 7.20 -50.52 -34.78
C LYS A 470 5.77 -50.19 -34.38
N TYR A 471 5.52 -50.12 -33.07
CA TYR A 471 4.18 -49.93 -32.54
C TYR A 471 3.20 -50.97 -33.10
N ASN A 472 2.03 -50.53 -33.57
CA ASN A 472 1.02 -51.36 -34.22
C ASN A 472 0.99 -51.18 -35.74
N ASP A 473 2.10 -50.70 -36.33
CA ASP A 473 2.18 -50.53 -37.78
C ASP A 473 2.11 -51.87 -38.51
N ASN A 474 1.57 -51.80 -39.71
CA ASN A 474 1.53 -52.92 -40.65
C ASN A 474 1.64 -52.39 -42.09
N GLU A 475 1.40 -53.24 -43.08
CA GLU A 475 1.51 -52.90 -44.50
C GLU A 475 0.66 -51.69 -44.92
N SER A 476 -0.48 -51.44 -44.26
CA SER A 476 -1.31 -50.26 -44.51
C SER A 476 -0.69 -48.95 -44.00
N SER A 477 0.32 -49.02 -43.12
CA SER A 477 1.05 -47.85 -42.61
C SER A 477 2.10 -47.33 -43.61
N LEU A 478 2.33 -48.05 -44.73
CA LEU A 478 3.25 -47.63 -45.78
C LEU A 478 2.56 -46.66 -46.75
N ASN A 479 3.29 -45.65 -47.22
CA ASN A 479 2.80 -44.74 -48.26
C ASN A 479 2.72 -45.44 -49.62
N THR A 480 3.66 -46.34 -49.89
CA THR A 480 3.70 -47.19 -51.08
C THR A 480 4.15 -48.58 -50.65
N GLN A 481 3.37 -49.61 -50.99
CA GLN A 481 3.74 -51.00 -50.77
C GLN A 481 4.83 -51.45 -51.76
N ALA A 482 5.52 -52.53 -51.42
CA ALA A 482 6.62 -53.01 -52.24
C ALA A 482 6.10 -53.63 -53.54
N LYS A 483 6.77 -53.31 -54.64
CA LYS A 483 6.56 -53.99 -55.92
C LYS A 483 7.70 -54.96 -56.17
N VAL A 484 7.36 -56.19 -56.54
CA VAL A 484 8.35 -57.22 -56.88
C VAL A 484 8.57 -57.21 -58.39
N ASN A 485 9.81 -56.95 -58.78
CA ASN A 485 10.23 -56.97 -60.17
C ASN A 485 11.00 -58.26 -60.49
N THR A 486 10.88 -58.74 -61.71
CA THR A 486 11.64 -59.87 -62.24
C THR A 486 11.99 -59.61 -63.70
N THR A 487 13.08 -60.20 -64.17
CA THR A 487 13.43 -60.22 -65.59
C THR A 487 12.76 -61.38 -66.33
N ALA A 488 12.11 -62.30 -65.61
CA ALA A 488 11.36 -63.39 -66.20
C ALA A 488 10.09 -62.88 -66.90
N ILE A 489 9.76 -63.50 -68.03
CA ILE A 489 8.50 -63.37 -68.75
C ILE A 489 7.87 -64.76 -68.88
N SER A 490 6.62 -64.86 -69.33
CA SER A 490 5.91 -66.14 -69.45
C SER A 490 6.59 -67.17 -70.36
N SER A 491 7.42 -66.73 -71.30
CA SER A 491 8.21 -67.56 -72.21
C SER A 491 9.67 -67.77 -71.79
N SER A 492 10.05 -67.31 -70.60
CA SER A 492 11.42 -67.47 -70.10
C SER A 492 11.82 -68.95 -70.02
N PRO A 493 13.08 -69.29 -70.34
CA PRO A 493 13.61 -70.64 -70.18
C PRO A 493 13.47 -71.20 -68.76
N VAL A 494 13.59 -72.52 -68.65
CA VAL A 494 13.66 -73.21 -67.36
C VAL A 494 14.88 -72.72 -66.58
N GLY A 495 14.68 -72.38 -65.31
CA GLY A 495 15.74 -71.81 -64.47
C GLY A 495 15.21 -71.02 -63.28
N ASN A 496 16.15 -70.39 -62.56
CA ASN A 496 15.87 -69.54 -61.42
C ASN A 496 16.06 -68.08 -61.81
N TYR A 497 15.07 -67.25 -61.48
CA TYR A 497 15.05 -65.83 -61.76
C TYR A 497 14.92 -65.05 -60.45
N LEU A 498 15.60 -63.92 -60.37
CA LEU A 498 15.57 -63.09 -59.17
C LEU A 498 14.23 -62.36 -59.05
N LEU A 499 13.69 -62.31 -57.83
CA LEU A 499 12.56 -61.48 -57.44
C LEU A 499 13.09 -60.33 -56.59
N VAL A 500 13.08 -59.12 -57.14
CA VAL A 500 13.67 -57.93 -56.52
C VAL A 500 12.54 -57.04 -56.00
N PRO A 501 12.33 -56.94 -54.67
CA PRO A 501 11.39 -55.98 -54.11
C PRO A 501 11.97 -54.56 -54.20
N ALA A 502 11.13 -53.59 -54.57
CA ALA A 502 11.49 -52.20 -54.69
C ALA A 502 10.30 -51.27 -54.39
N GLU A 503 10.50 -49.96 -54.54
CA GLU A 503 9.45 -48.93 -54.57
C GLU A 503 8.65 -48.77 -53.26
N THR A 504 9.10 -49.34 -52.14
CA THR A 504 8.45 -49.14 -50.85
C THR A 504 8.76 -47.73 -50.32
N ALA A 505 7.73 -47.03 -49.83
CA ALA A 505 7.88 -45.67 -49.30
C ALA A 505 7.16 -45.53 -47.95
N SER A 506 7.81 -44.84 -47.00
CA SER A 506 7.21 -44.45 -45.73
C SER A 506 7.87 -43.17 -45.20
N GLY A 507 7.09 -42.33 -44.53
CA GLY A 507 7.61 -41.24 -43.71
C GLY A 507 8.46 -41.72 -42.53
N ASN A 508 8.15 -42.90 -41.97
CA ASN A 508 8.73 -43.36 -40.70
C ASN A 508 9.77 -44.48 -40.84
N TYR A 509 9.84 -45.14 -42.00
CA TYR A 509 10.77 -46.24 -42.24
C TYR A 509 11.78 -45.95 -43.36
N SER A 510 12.99 -46.48 -43.18
CA SER A 510 13.96 -46.79 -44.23
C SER A 510 13.90 -48.29 -44.52
N PHE A 511 14.27 -48.70 -45.73
CA PHE A 511 14.01 -50.07 -46.20
C PHE A 511 15.30 -50.83 -46.46
N ASN A 512 15.34 -52.07 -45.98
CA ASN A 512 16.33 -53.07 -46.34
C ASN A 512 15.64 -54.15 -47.19
N TYR A 513 16.13 -54.41 -48.40
CA TYR A 513 15.49 -55.32 -49.34
C TYR A 513 16.19 -56.68 -49.39
N VAL A 514 15.40 -57.74 -49.34
CA VAL A 514 15.86 -59.13 -49.48
C VAL A 514 15.18 -59.75 -50.69
N ASN A 515 15.97 -60.22 -51.64
CA ASN A 515 15.47 -60.79 -52.88
C ASN A 515 14.93 -62.21 -52.66
N GLY A 516 13.88 -62.54 -53.40
CA GLY A 516 13.35 -63.90 -53.54
C GLY A 516 13.80 -64.55 -54.84
N THR A 517 13.31 -65.76 -55.09
CA THR A 517 13.58 -66.52 -56.33
C THR A 517 12.27 -67.01 -56.96
N LEU A 518 12.15 -66.85 -58.27
CA LEU A 518 11.16 -67.51 -59.12
C LEU A 518 11.80 -68.72 -59.79
N SER A 519 11.30 -69.93 -59.50
CA SER A 519 11.72 -71.16 -60.17
C SER A 519 10.75 -71.52 -61.30
N ILE A 520 11.23 -71.47 -62.55
CA ILE A 520 10.49 -71.92 -63.74
C ILE A 520 10.83 -73.38 -64.01
N ASN A 521 9.83 -74.26 -63.88
CA ASN A 521 9.97 -75.70 -64.00
C ASN A 521 9.64 -76.19 -65.41
N ALA A 522 10.41 -77.16 -65.92
CA ALA A 522 10.17 -77.79 -67.22
C ALA A 522 8.85 -78.57 -67.25
N LEU A 523 8.20 -78.63 -68.42
CA LEU A 523 7.10 -79.57 -68.65
C LEU A 523 7.63 -81.01 -68.79
N PRO A 524 6.92 -82.04 -68.29
CA PRO A 524 7.30 -83.42 -68.50
C PRO A 524 7.17 -83.83 -69.97
N VAL A 525 8.05 -84.71 -70.44
CA VAL A 525 7.97 -85.28 -71.79
C VAL A 525 7.16 -86.57 -71.72
N VAL A 526 5.92 -86.52 -72.20
CA VAL A 526 4.96 -87.63 -72.03
C VAL A 526 4.89 -88.50 -73.29
N VAL A 527 5.05 -89.80 -73.10
CA VAL A 527 4.95 -90.81 -74.17
C VAL A 527 3.95 -91.88 -73.75
N ILE A 528 3.08 -92.30 -74.67
CA ILE A 528 2.20 -93.47 -74.48
C ILE A 528 2.68 -94.59 -75.39
N THR A 529 2.77 -95.80 -74.83
CA THR A 529 3.00 -97.03 -75.57
C THR A 529 1.86 -98.01 -75.35
N SER A 530 1.56 -98.84 -76.36
CA SER A 530 0.56 -99.90 -76.26
C SER A 530 1.25 -101.26 -76.22
N SER A 531 0.81 -102.14 -75.32
CA SER A 531 1.36 -103.50 -75.19
C SER A 531 1.04 -104.41 -76.39
N ARG A 532 0.10 -104.01 -77.26
CA ARG A 532 -0.35 -104.81 -78.42
C ARG A 532 -0.40 -104.02 -79.74
N GLY A 533 0.31 -102.89 -79.79
CA GLY A 533 0.24 -101.97 -80.92
C GLY A 533 -1.07 -101.17 -80.97
N ASN A 534 -1.31 -100.48 -82.08
CA ASN A 534 -2.41 -99.52 -82.19
C ASN A 534 -3.71 -100.12 -82.76
N SER A 535 -3.76 -101.42 -83.03
CA SER A 535 -4.91 -102.08 -83.64
C SER A 535 -5.06 -103.48 -83.04
N ILE A 536 -6.18 -103.71 -82.36
CA ILE A 536 -6.51 -104.99 -81.71
C ILE A 536 -7.82 -105.55 -82.24
N SER A 537 -8.01 -106.85 -82.08
CA SER A 537 -9.29 -107.49 -82.38
C SER A 537 -10.31 -107.19 -81.26
N LYS A 538 -11.58 -107.09 -81.61
CA LYS A 538 -12.64 -106.78 -80.62
C LYS A 538 -12.73 -107.87 -79.55
N GLY A 539 -12.81 -107.45 -78.29
CA GLY A 539 -12.81 -108.33 -77.12
C GLY A 539 -11.43 -108.56 -76.51
N GLU A 540 -10.35 -108.17 -77.19
CA GLU A 540 -9.01 -108.19 -76.63
C GLU A 540 -8.81 -107.09 -75.58
N SER A 541 -8.03 -107.43 -74.56
CA SER A 541 -7.50 -106.44 -73.61
C SER A 541 -6.07 -106.05 -73.97
N LEU A 542 -5.70 -104.81 -73.70
CA LEU A 542 -4.33 -104.30 -73.81
C LEU A 542 -4.02 -103.31 -72.68
N GLN A 543 -2.74 -103.02 -72.50
CA GLN A 543 -2.25 -102.02 -71.56
C GLN A 543 -1.66 -100.83 -72.31
N LEU A 544 -2.10 -99.63 -71.95
CA LEU A 544 -1.47 -98.37 -72.33
C LEU A 544 -0.55 -97.93 -71.20
N ILE A 545 0.73 -97.74 -71.52
CA ILE A 545 1.78 -97.37 -70.56
C ILE A 545 2.25 -95.97 -70.88
N ALA A 546 2.02 -95.04 -69.95
CA ALA A 546 2.48 -93.66 -70.01
C ALA A 546 3.77 -93.46 -69.21
N THR A 547 4.76 -92.78 -69.79
CA THR A 547 6.03 -92.44 -69.14
C THR A 547 6.24 -90.92 -69.07
N GLY A 548 7.17 -90.46 -68.23
CA GLY A 548 7.64 -89.07 -68.21
C GLY A 548 7.05 -88.17 -67.12
N GLY A 549 6.11 -88.65 -66.31
CA GLY A 549 5.57 -87.95 -65.14
C GLY A 549 5.82 -88.69 -63.83
N ALA A 550 5.64 -87.98 -62.72
CA ALA A 550 5.54 -88.55 -61.37
C ALA A 550 4.11 -88.99 -61.03
N SER A 551 3.09 -88.37 -61.64
CA SER A 551 1.67 -88.74 -61.51
C SER A 551 0.96 -88.71 -62.85
N TYR A 552 -0.13 -89.46 -62.99
CA TYR A 552 -0.83 -89.66 -64.26
C TYR A 552 -2.35 -89.61 -64.07
N ILE A 553 -3.06 -88.96 -65.00
CA ILE A 553 -4.52 -88.91 -65.03
C ILE A 553 -4.98 -89.14 -66.46
N TRP A 554 -5.71 -90.23 -66.69
CA TRP A 554 -6.32 -90.54 -67.98
C TRP A 554 -7.72 -89.93 -68.07
N SER A 555 -7.97 -89.16 -69.14
CA SER A 555 -9.25 -88.44 -69.34
C SER A 555 -10.29 -89.24 -70.13
N SER A 556 -9.87 -90.28 -70.86
CA SER A 556 -10.77 -91.20 -71.57
C SER A 556 -10.59 -92.60 -70.99
N THR A 557 -11.64 -93.16 -70.41
CA THR A 557 -11.66 -94.47 -69.74
C THR A 557 -12.62 -95.45 -70.41
N LYS A 558 -12.98 -95.20 -71.68
CA LYS A 558 -13.89 -96.08 -72.44
C LYS A 558 -13.28 -97.48 -72.54
N GLY A 559 -14.01 -98.49 -72.06
CA GLY A 559 -13.50 -99.86 -71.97
C GLY A 559 -12.37 -100.05 -70.95
N ALA A 560 -12.07 -99.08 -70.09
CA ALA A 560 -11.03 -99.23 -69.07
C ALA A 560 -11.50 -100.19 -67.98
N THR A 561 -10.64 -101.15 -67.67
CA THR A 561 -10.87 -102.15 -66.61
C THR A 561 -10.08 -101.83 -65.35
N SER A 562 -8.99 -101.05 -65.45
CA SER A 562 -8.24 -100.52 -64.29
C SER A 562 -7.26 -99.41 -64.68
N GLY A 563 -6.79 -98.65 -63.68
CA GLY A 563 -5.63 -97.75 -63.80
C GLY A 563 -5.82 -96.31 -64.30
N PRO A 564 -7.00 -95.65 -64.19
CA PRO A 564 -7.19 -94.30 -64.74
C PRO A 564 -6.31 -93.21 -64.09
N ASN A 565 -5.77 -93.43 -62.89
CA ASN A 565 -4.86 -92.51 -62.20
C ASN A 565 -3.42 -93.04 -62.09
N ASN A 566 -3.08 -94.05 -62.90
CA ASN A 566 -1.78 -94.72 -62.87
C ASN A 566 -1.06 -94.55 -64.21
N ALA A 567 0.24 -94.81 -64.22
CA ALA A 567 1.05 -94.86 -65.44
C ALA A 567 0.51 -95.92 -66.44
N ILE A 568 -0.12 -96.98 -65.94
CA ILE A 568 -0.67 -98.07 -66.76
C ILE A 568 -2.19 -98.02 -66.71
N LEU A 569 -2.82 -97.89 -67.88
CA LEU A 569 -4.27 -98.03 -68.09
C LEU A 569 -4.53 -99.35 -68.81
N THR A 570 -5.30 -100.25 -68.18
CA THR A 570 -5.73 -101.49 -68.85
C THR A 570 -7.11 -101.27 -69.46
N ILE A 571 -7.25 -101.59 -70.75
CA ILE A 571 -8.47 -101.37 -71.53
C ILE A 571 -8.88 -102.63 -72.30
N ARG A 572 -10.18 -102.81 -72.48
CA ARG A 572 -10.84 -103.76 -73.38
C ARG A 572 -11.89 -102.97 -74.19
N PRO A 573 -11.47 -102.19 -75.19
CA PRO A 573 -12.37 -101.28 -75.91
C PRO A 573 -13.36 -102.02 -76.83
N GLU A 574 -14.61 -101.56 -76.84
CA GLU A 574 -15.66 -102.09 -77.72
C GLU A 574 -15.62 -101.51 -79.16
N GLN A 575 -15.01 -100.33 -79.31
CA GLN A 575 -14.89 -99.56 -80.55
C GLN A 575 -13.59 -98.75 -80.54
N THR A 576 -13.11 -98.37 -81.73
CA THR A 576 -11.96 -97.47 -81.89
C THR A 576 -12.10 -96.23 -81.03
N ALA A 577 -11.10 -95.96 -80.18
CA ALA A 577 -11.15 -94.86 -79.22
C ALA A 577 -9.77 -94.20 -79.03
N THR A 578 -9.81 -92.90 -78.74
CA THR A 578 -8.63 -92.13 -78.35
C THR A 578 -8.54 -92.02 -76.84
N TYR A 579 -7.37 -92.34 -76.31
CA TYR A 579 -7.02 -92.28 -74.89
C TYR A 579 -6.04 -91.14 -74.68
N SER A 580 -6.35 -90.23 -73.76
CA SER A 580 -5.51 -89.09 -73.43
C SER A 580 -5.07 -89.17 -71.97
N VAL A 581 -3.78 -88.95 -71.73
CA VAL A 581 -3.18 -88.94 -70.39
C VAL A 581 -2.53 -87.59 -70.14
N THR A 582 -2.76 -87.05 -68.95
CA THR A 582 -1.98 -85.93 -68.40
C THR A 582 -0.98 -86.49 -67.41
N ALA A 583 0.31 -86.35 -67.69
CA ALA A 583 1.36 -86.70 -66.75
C ALA A 583 1.94 -85.42 -66.13
N SER A 584 2.14 -85.41 -64.81
CA SER A 584 2.70 -84.27 -64.08
C SER A 584 4.02 -84.63 -63.42
N ASN A 585 4.99 -83.71 -63.44
CA ASN A 585 6.27 -83.89 -62.74
C ASN A 585 6.13 -83.63 -61.21
N ALA A 586 7.23 -83.80 -60.46
CA ALA A 586 7.26 -83.60 -59.01
C ALA A 586 6.91 -82.16 -58.56
N ASN A 587 7.10 -81.17 -59.44
CA ASN A 587 6.77 -79.76 -59.19
C ASN A 587 5.34 -79.41 -59.63
N GLY A 588 4.52 -80.40 -59.99
CA GLY A 588 3.12 -80.23 -60.37
C GLY A 588 2.89 -79.77 -61.82
N CYS A 589 3.93 -79.65 -62.64
CA CYS A 589 3.77 -79.25 -64.04
C CYS A 589 3.27 -80.43 -64.88
N GLY A 590 2.10 -80.26 -65.49
CA GLY A 590 1.42 -81.27 -66.28
C GLY A 590 1.57 -81.05 -67.80
N GLN A 591 1.65 -82.15 -68.54
CA GLN A 591 1.55 -82.16 -70.00
C GLN A 591 0.64 -83.32 -70.44
N SER A 592 -0.17 -83.07 -71.47
CA SER A 592 -1.10 -84.08 -72.00
C SER A 592 -0.64 -84.62 -73.35
N THR A 593 -0.87 -85.91 -73.58
CA THR A 593 -0.67 -86.57 -74.87
C THR A 593 -1.75 -87.63 -75.09
N SER A 594 -1.93 -88.10 -76.33
CA SER A 594 -2.97 -89.07 -76.66
C SER A 594 -2.51 -90.17 -77.62
N ILE A 595 -3.18 -91.31 -77.56
CA ILE A 595 -3.02 -92.45 -78.47
C ILE A 595 -4.40 -92.92 -78.92
N THR A 596 -4.52 -93.34 -80.18
CA THR A 596 -5.75 -93.95 -80.71
C THR A 596 -5.54 -95.44 -80.89
N ILE A 597 -6.45 -96.24 -80.32
CA ILE A 597 -6.50 -97.69 -80.49
C ILE A 597 -7.66 -98.03 -81.43
N GLU A 598 -7.33 -98.62 -82.57
CA GLU A 598 -8.26 -99.19 -83.51
C GLU A 598 -8.77 -100.55 -82.99
N VAL A 599 -10.09 -100.74 -83.04
CA VAL A 599 -10.73 -102.01 -82.69
C VAL A 599 -11.30 -102.64 -83.95
N ARG A 600 -10.68 -103.73 -84.40
CA ARG A 600 -11.10 -104.49 -85.57
C ARG A 600 -12.22 -105.46 -85.20
N ASP A 601 -13.28 -105.43 -85.98
CA ASP A 601 -14.42 -106.32 -85.84
C ASP A 601 -14.23 -107.57 -86.70
N ASP A 602 -13.14 -108.31 -86.45
CA ASP A 602 -12.69 -109.47 -87.24
C ASP A 602 -13.15 -110.83 -86.68
N PHE A 603 -13.81 -110.81 -85.51
CA PHE A 603 -14.34 -111.99 -84.81
C PHE A 603 -13.27 -113.02 -84.38
N GLU A 604 -11.98 -112.72 -84.49
CA GLU A 604 -10.91 -113.67 -84.16
C GLU A 604 -10.94 -114.14 -82.70
N MET A 605 -11.47 -113.29 -81.82
CA MET A 605 -11.58 -113.54 -80.39
C MET A 605 -12.91 -114.16 -79.97
N VAL A 606 -13.82 -114.41 -80.91
CA VAL A 606 -15.07 -115.12 -80.62
C VAL A 606 -14.87 -116.60 -80.83
N LYS A 607 -14.60 -117.30 -79.73
CA LYS A 607 -14.32 -118.74 -79.73
C LYS A 607 -15.37 -119.45 -78.88
N ALA A 608 -16.11 -120.36 -79.50
CA ALA A 608 -17.03 -121.21 -78.77
C ALA A 608 -16.35 -122.53 -78.41
N ASN A 609 -16.52 -122.99 -77.17
CA ASN A 609 -16.15 -124.36 -76.83
C ASN A 609 -17.08 -125.35 -77.56
N ASN A 610 -16.60 -126.56 -77.81
CA ASN A 610 -17.34 -127.60 -78.55
C ASN A 610 -17.80 -128.75 -77.64
N ILE A 611 -17.68 -128.59 -76.32
CA ILE A 611 -18.06 -129.57 -75.32
C ILE A 611 -18.90 -128.91 -74.23
N LEU A 612 -19.94 -129.61 -73.80
CA LEU A 612 -20.86 -129.18 -72.75
C LEU A 612 -21.11 -130.38 -71.84
N THR A 613 -20.80 -130.25 -70.56
CA THR A 613 -20.92 -131.30 -69.54
C THR A 613 -21.69 -130.77 -68.34
N PRO A 614 -23.02 -130.63 -68.42
CA PRO A 614 -23.81 -130.04 -67.35
C PRO A 614 -23.94 -131.02 -66.18
N ASN A 615 -22.97 -130.97 -65.25
CA ASN A 615 -22.89 -131.78 -64.03
C ASN A 615 -22.75 -130.93 -62.75
N ASN A 616 -22.70 -129.60 -62.91
CA ASN A 616 -22.59 -128.60 -61.86
C ASN A 616 -21.26 -128.67 -61.09
N ASP A 617 -20.16 -129.04 -61.77
CA ASP A 617 -18.80 -129.08 -61.21
C ASP A 617 -18.01 -127.77 -61.38
N GLY A 618 -18.59 -126.79 -62.07
CA GLY A 618 -18.03 -125.48 -62.38
C GLY A 618 -17.31 -125.41 -63.73
N TYR A 619 -17.17 -126.52 -64.47
CA TYR A 619 -16.43 -126.60 -65.73
C TYR A 619 -17.32 -127.06 -66.88
N ASN A 620 -17.45 -126.22 -67.91
CA ASN A 620 -18.29 -126.49 -69.08
C ASN A 620 -19.74 -126.88 -68.71
N ASP A 621 -20.25 -126.40 -67.59
CA ASP A 621 -21.65 -126.59 -67.18
C ASP A 621 -22.62 -125.85 -68.09
N VAL A 622 -22.18 -124.69 -68.56
CA VAL A 622 -22.83 -123.87 -69.57
C VAL A 622 -21.93 -123.77 -70.78
N TRP A 623 -22.56 -123.59 -71.94
CA TRP A 623 -21.85 -123.36 -73.18
C TRP A 623 -21.23 -121.97 -73.16
N MET A 624 -19.94 -121.90 -73.43
CA MET A 624 -19.18 -120.66 -73.36
C MET A 624 -18.70 -120.24 -74.74
N VAL A 625 -19.05 -119.02 -75.11
CA VAL A 625 -18.54 -118.30 -76.26
C VAL A 625 -17.72 -117.12 -75.74
N ASP A 626 -16.42 -117.17 -75.99
CA ASP A 626 -15.49 -116.12 -75.59
C ASP A 626 -15.90 -114.79 -76.19
N ASN A 627 -15.85 -113.73 -75.37
CA ASN A 627 -16.12 -112.35 -75.78
C ASN A 627 -17.50 -112.08 -76.39
N ILE A 628 -18.47 -112.98 -76.19
CA ILE A 628 -19.83 -112.80 -76.75
C ILE A 628 -20.53 -111.55 -76.21
N ASP A 629 -20.16 -111.12 -75.00
CA ASP A 629 -20.61 -109.90 -74.33
C ASP A 629 -20.28 -108.62 -75.13
N MET A 630 -19.20 -108.64 -75.91
CA MET A 630 -18.79 -107.52 -76.78
C MET A 630 -19.70 -107.35 -78.01
N TYR A 631 -20.58 -108.31 -78.25
CA TYR A 631 -21.48 -108.35 -79.39
C TYR A 631 -22.92 -108.32 -78.92
N ALA A 632 -23.40 -107.16 -78.46
CA ALA A 632 -24.75 -107.00 -77.90
C ALA A 632 -25.89 -107.48 -78.83
N ASN A 633 -25.67 -107.50 -80.15
CA ASN A 633 -26.64 -107.96 -81.16
C ASN A 633 -26.55 -109.46 -81.48
N ASN A 634 -25.76 -110.23 -80.71
CA ASN A 634 -25.57 -111.64 -81.00
C ASN A 634 -26.89 -112.44 -80.83
N GLU A 635 -27.08 -113.50 -81.61
CA GLU A 635 -28.15 -114.47 -81.48
C GLU A 635 -27.58 -115.87 -81.68
N VAL A 636 -27.69 -116.69 -80.64
CA VAL A 636 -27.28 -118.09 -80.68
C VAL A 636 -28.48 -118.95 -81.03
N LYS A 637 -28.31 -119.88 -81.97
CA LYS A 637 -29.27 -120.92 -82.34
C LYS A 637 -28.61 -122.29 -82.29
N ILE A 638 -29.24 -123.25 -81.63
CA ILE A 638 -28.77 -124.64 -81.52
C ILE A 638 -29.75 -125.56 -82.24
N PHE A 639 -29.22 -126.52 -83.00
CA PHE A 639 -29.95 -127.44 -83.84
C PHE A 639 -29.56 -128.90 -83.53
N ASP A 640 -30.48 -129.85 -83.71
CA ASP A 640 -30.12 -131.28 -83.72
C ASP A 640 -29.44 -131.69 -85.04
N LYS A 641 -28.95 -132.94 -85.11
CA LYS A 641 -28.30 -133.51 -86.30
C LYS A 641 -29.18 -133.54 -87.57
N THR A 642 -30.49 -133.36 -87.43
CA THR A 642 -31.42 -133.30 -88.57
C THR A 642 -31.69 -131.87 -89.03
N GLY A 643 -31.10 -130.87 -88.35
CA GLY A 643 -31.27 -129.45 -88.66
C GLY A 643 -32.49 -128.80 -88.00
N ARG A 644 -33.17 -129.49 -87.07
CA ARG A 644 -34.30 -128.91 -86.34
C ARG A 644 -33.77 -127.99 -85.23
N LEU A 645 -34.31 -126.76 -85.18
CA LEU A 645 -33.99 -125.77 -84.15
C LEU A 645 -34.49 -126.26 -82.78
N LEU A 646 -33.59 -126.26 -81.80
CA LEU A 646 -33.86 -126.68 -80.43
C LEU A 646 -33.84 -125.51 -79.44
N TYR A 647 -32.86 -124.63 -79.58
CA TYR A 647 -32.67 -123.49 -78.70
C TYR A 647 -32.35 -122.23 -79.51
N SER A 648 -32.86 -121.09 -79.09
CA SER A 648 -32.52 -119.79 -79.66
C SER A 648 -32.52 -118.73 -78.57
N LYS A 649 -31.46 -117.92 -78.49
CA LYS A 649 -31.40 -116.77 -77.58
C LYS A 649 -30.71 -115.59 -78.27
N LYS A 650 -31.42 -114.46 -78.34
CA LYS A 650 -30.84 -113.15 -78.67
C LYS A 650 -30.17 -112.58 -77.43
N GLY A 651 -29.04 -111.89 -77.61
CA GLY A 651 -28.17 -111.46 -76.52
C GLY A 651 -27.69 -112.65 -75.71
N TYR A 652 -27.13 -113.66 -76.37
CA TYR A 652 -26.54 -114.79 -75.68
C TYR A 652 -25.39 -114.30 -74.79
N ASP A 653 -25.39 -114.83 -73.57
CA ASP A 653 -24.64 -114.36 -72.39
C ASP A 653 -23.98 -115.55 -71.68
N ASN A 654 -23.74 -116.65 -72.41
CA ASN A 654 -23.12 -117.89 -71.90
C ASN A 654 -23.90 -118.58 -70.78
N THR A 655 -25.25 -118.54 -70.81
CA THR A 655 -26.08 -119.17 -69.76
C THR A 655 -26.73 -120.50 -70.16
N TRP A 656 -26.43 -121.06 -71.32
CA TRP A 656 -27.14 -122.27 -71.79
C TRP A 656 -26.45 -123.54 -71.30
N ASP A 657 -27.18 -124.35 -70.53
CA ASP A 657 -26.74 -125.57 -69.85
C ASP A 657 -27.14 -126.86 -70.59
N GLY A 658 -27.49 -126.76 -71.87
CA GLY A 658 -27.92 -127.92 -72.65
C GLY A 658 -29.36 -128.36 -72.37
N THR A 659 -30.20 -127.49 -71.82
CA THR A 659 -31.64 -127.73 -71.65
C THR A 659 -32.49 -127.04 -72.72
N VAL A 660 -33.65 -127.62 -73.04
CA VAL A 660 -34.65 -127.06 -73.95
C VAL A 660 -36.04 -127.22 -73.35
N ASN A 661 -36.81 -126.14 -73.25
CA ASN A 661 -38.14 -126.11 -72.64
C ASN A 661 -38.19 -126.71 -71.22
N GLY A 662 -37.11 -126.53 -70.44
CA GLY A 662 -36.99 -127.05 -69.07
C GLY A 662 -36.63 -128.53 -68.96
N GLY A 663 -36.44 -129.23 -70.08
CA GLY A 663 -35.96 -130.62 -70.11
C GLY A 663 -34.51 -130.72 -70.59
N PRO A 664 -33.70 -131.67 -70.06
CA PRO A 664 -32.36 -131.90 -70.55
C PRO A 664 -32.38 -132.45 -71.98
N LEU A 665 -31.53 -131.91 -72.86
CA LEU A 665 -31.24 -132.57 -74.13
C LEU A 665 -30.51 -133.89 -73.89
N ILE A 666 -30.80 -134.88 -74.74
CA ILE A 666 -30.11 -136.18 -74.75
C ILE A 666 -28.63 -136.01 -75.12
N GLU A 667 -27.78 -136.94 -74.70
CA GLU A 667 -26.38 -136.93 -75.11
C GLU A 667 -26.24 -137.09 -76.63
N ASN A 668 -25.72 -136.06 -77.28
CA ASN A 668 -25.52 -136.02 -78.72
C ASN A 668 -24.62 -134.86 -79.15
N THR A 669 -24.30 -134.83 -80.45
CA THR A 669 -23.71 -133.65 -81.08
C THR A 669 -24.83 -132.74 -81.60
N TYR A 670 -24.79 -131.49 -81.15
CA TYR A 670 -25.67 -130.40 -81.56
C TYR A 670 -24.91 -129.40 -82.41
N TYR A 671 -25.56 -128.76 -83.38
CA TYR A 671 -24.94 -127.77 -84.24
C TYR A 671 -25.37 -126.37 -83.81
N TYR A 672 -24.43 -125.42 -83.75
CA TYR A 672 -24.75 -124.04 -83.40
C TYR A 672 -24.56 -123.09 -84.58
N VAL A 673 -25.34 -122.01 -84.57
CA VAL A 673 -25.15 -120.82 -85.39
C VAL A 673 -25.19 -119.61 -84.48
N ILE A 674 -24.14 -118.81 -84.48
CA ILE A 674 -24.08 -117.50 -83.83
C ILE A 674 -24.21 -116.44 -84.93
N ASP A 675 -25.24 -115.62 -84.82
CA ASP A 675 -25.50 -114.48 -85.70
C ASP A 675 -25.15 -113.19 -84.95
N PHE A 676 -24.20 -112.39 -85.44
CA PHE A 676 -23.81 -111.14 -84.78
C PHE A 676 -24.57 -109.90 -85.30
N GLY A 677 -25.61 -110.11 -86.10
CA GLY A 677 -26.44 -109.06 -86.70
C GLY A 677 -26.22 -108.89 -88.21
N THR A 678 -26.90 -107.91 -88.80
CA THR A 678 -26.90 -107.64 -90.24
C THR A 678 -25.48 -107.38 -90.77
N ALA A 679 -25.18 -107.98 -91.93
CA ALA A 679 -23.91 -107.86 -92.64
C ALA A 679 -22.65 -108.35 -91.88
N LYS A 680 -22.81 -109.18 -90.84
CA LYS A 680 -21.70 -109.81 -90.11
C LYS A 680 -21.59 -111.30 -90.48
N PRO A 681 -20.38 -111.89 -90.49
CA PRO A 681 -20.22 -113.32 -90.74
C PRO A 681 -20.89 -114.12 -89.61
N LYS A 682 -21.66 -115.16 -89.94
CA LYS A 682 -22.24 -116.07 -88.94
C LYS A 682 -21.22 -117.14 -88.57
N GLN A 683 -21.01 -117.35 -87.28
CA GLN A 683 -20.15 -118.43 -86.81
C GLN A 683 -20.98 -119.70 -86.65
N LYS A 684 -20.45 -120.82 -87.12
CA LYS A 684 -21.13 -122.12 -87.05
C LYS A 684 -20.17 -123.16 -86.52
N GLY A 685 -20.70 -124.16 -85.85
CA GLY A 685 -19.92 -125.28 -85.36
C GLY A 685 -20.80 -126.32 -84.70
N TYR A 686 -20.22 -127.10 -83.81
CA TYR A 686 -20.93 -128.12 -83.07
C TYR A 686 -20.55 -128.10 -81.59
N ILE A 687 -21.45 -128.64 -80.77
CA ILE A 687 -21.35 -128.82 -79.32
C ILE A 687 -21.65 -130.27 -79.07
N THR A 688 -20.74 -130.99 -78.44
CA THR A 688 -20.99 -132.35 -77.97
C THR A 688 -21.48 -132.25 -76.53
N LEU A 689 -22.75 -132.62 -76.32
CA LEU A 689 -23.35 -132.69 -74.99
C LEU A 689 -23.12 -134.09 -74.43
N ILE A 690 -22.43 -134.16 -73.30
CA ILE A 690 -22.17 -135.39 -72.55
C ILE A 690 -22.78 -135.20 -71.15
N ARG A 691 -23.52 -136.18 -70.66
CA ARG A 691 -24.01 -136.21 -69.28
C ARG A 691 -23.34 -137.42 -68.63
N GLN A 692 -22.77 -137.25 -67.45
CA GLN A 692 -22.33 -138.40 -66.67
C GLN A 692 -23.57 -139.01 -66.02
N GLN A 693 -23.73 -140.34 -66.08
CA GLN A 693 -24.73 -141.03 -65.28
C GLN A 693 -24.41 -140.91 -63.78
#